data_AF-A0A1V4IPF7-F1
#
_entry.id   AF-A0A1V4IPF7-F1
#
_cell.length_a   1.000
_cell.length_b   1.000
_cell.length_c   1.000
_cell.angle_alpha   90.00
_cell.angle_beta   90.00
_cell.angle_gamma   90.00
#
_symmetry.space_group_name_H-M   'P 1'
#
loop_
_entity.id
_entity.type
_entity.pdbx_description
1 polymer ?
#
loop_
_entity_poly.entity_id
_entity_poly.type
_entity_poly.pdbx_seq_one_letter_code
_entity_poly.pdbx_strand_id
1 'polypeptide(L)'
;MRKQKFFVTLLITFIFIFNITVNGYAATLNVCDQYVSTDDKPVLLITEVVPYSTNDKYEFVEVYNNSDKDINLKDYRLNYRYPYDGRSSDIPWTTDKTDIVIKAGNVMVFWIINSKNASKTVADFNNNYSTNLVEGSNIVKIYGTGLANTGYRGVAITTNTGVDIDSAVYHKKNIAMNKGIMYKCPVSGTVQSIMGGGKKAATPGQVLPSQIPYGSVYIGEDNVPPVIEYSSQTESIDSTKDYDMTVKISDDNQVKSAFLYYKFNATDDYQKVNLVLDKDNLYTYKFITPDLLGKKSIQYYFVAGDGTNEVKSDVYESSIVGSNQYLWLNVKDDQYVSKSMELKASSNSYEAFATDMYVDGKQQFDIYDALEDKAYFSFEVNRTTSEYKNGVVMNDKVIKALNSKISNYTTITVPVSSSELKIGEDNTISIRAGSRLGIFDDDDDNNKDDFYIRNVRLTLPNGYQIRPEQSEYNDPSKIIAVGDDTKLKASVQVNFRFNIDKSIVYTRACKIDTRKMSDGTHAVEAYLNNNTVTKKIIVDNTPPAVEPLINTKKDYKGKIKIDFNVYDGGAGIDNYSVKFDNNPITLPYKTSSSLLTSGRHNICVIAKDKVGNSIKKNYSINVVNENPYPPKKVDSAEGKNGDVSIRVKDPTNDRMKVSFYKAYKYSAASMAAFQGEADIEPPKEKAISGESQLNNEQLQQINAVDGNYVETDSASKFPYQRFDISIDNDAEKNSIVEINWQGKSLMGRLVTLYAWNMKTSRWKPLASSVAADTDFKLSASVRLRNYLDNGKIHVLVQDKIYHNEKLNNDNNKFSFVWMSDTQYYSQYKPKVYDSITNWIAQNKEAENIKYCIHTGDIVNNYDNINQWENASKSMSILDNAAVPYGILAGNHDVGDSKADYSNYDKYFGSDKFNGKDYYGGSYKNNKGHYDLISAGNNDFVILYMGWGIGDKEITWMNKVLNKYQNRKAILCFHEYMLEDGKRSLIGDKIFNKVVVPNKNVITVLCGHNSNTLCNVDGIDDNNDGNIDRNVYQILCDYQSGQGGDGFITLLQFDTENNKINLKSYSPYLNKYNFYDPAKYPEKDSISLDVNLQSENRLVATDSIEANVYTKNMITSFKNVKSGSIVKTNIKSASSNAVYYYVVAEDKYGGRSQSEIFKE
;
A
#
# COMPACT_ATOMS: atom_id res chain seq x y z
N MET A 1 -4.29 50.92 -20.10
CA MET A 1 -5.29 51.48 -21.04
C MET A 1 -4.64 51.71 -22.40
N ARG A 2 -5.27 51.31 -23.53
CA ARG A 2 -4.95 51.71 -24.95
C ARG A 2 -3.53 51.35 -25.50
N LYS A 3 -3.27 51.16 -26.81
CA LYS A 3 -4.09 50.69 -27.98
C LYS A 3 -3.20 50.34 -29.22
N GLN A 4 -3.57 49.29 -29.97
CA GLN A 4 -3.62 49.10 -31.45
C GLN A 4 -2.52 49.61 -32.45
N LYS A 5 -1.84 48.65 -33.12
CA LYS A 5 -1.93 48.21 -34.56
C LYS A 5 -1.80 49.16 -35.81
N PHE A 6 -1.21 48.57 -36.89
CA PHE A 6 -1.45 48.74 -38.37
C PHE A 6 -0.84 49.96 -39.14
N PHE A 7 -0.70 50.04 -40.49
CA PHE A 7 -1.01 49.12 -41.65
C PHE A 7 0.15 49.13 -42.75
N VAL A 8 -0.13 49.09 -44.08
CA VAL A 8 0.74 48.56 -45.19
C VAL A 8 0.53 49.33 -46.55
N THR A 9 1.29 49.04 -47.63
CA THR A 9 0.86 48.64 -49.04
C THR A 9 1.29 49.38 -50.36
N LEU A 10 1.66 48.57 -51.40
CA LEU A 10 1.39 48.63 -52.89
C LEU A 10 2.02 49.76 -53.80
N LEU A 11 2.12 49.75 -55.17
CA LEU A 11 1.85 48.81 -56.32
C LEU A 11 2.58 49.26 -57.66
N ILE A 12 2.63 48.41 -58.72
CA ILE A 12 2.58 48.72 -60.21
C ILE A 12 3.88 49.27 -60.91
N THR A 13 4.27 49.12 -62.21
CA THR A 13 4.10 48.20 -63.40
C THR A 13 5.25 48.50 -64.45
N PHE A 14 5.36 48.16 -65.78
CA PHE A 14 4.55 47.53 -66.87
C PHE A 14 5.40 47.10 -68.12
N ILE A 15 4.83 46.26 -69.02
CA ILE A 15 4.98 46.18 -70.52
C ILE A 15 6.36 45.85 -71.19
N PHE A 16 6.50 44.95 -72.21
CA PHE A 16 5.68 43.81 -72.73
C PHE A 16 6.44 43.01 -73.83
N ILE A 17 6.22 41.68 -73.99
CA ILE A 17 6.08 40.89 -75.27
C ILE A 17 6.08 39.35 -75.04
N PHE A 18 5.32 38.65 -75.89
CA PHE A 18 5.00 37.22 -76.10
C PHE A 18 6.20 36.20 -76.17
N ASN A 19 6.09 34.87 -75.90
CA ASN A 19 5.02 33.99 -75.35
C ASN A 19 5.54 32.56 -74.98
N ILE A 20 4.69 31.75 -74.30
CA ILE A 20 4.73 30.27 -74.07
C ILE A 20 5.75 29.70 -73.05
N THR A 21 5.24 29.55 -71.82
CA THR A 21 5.40 28.49 -70.77
C THR A 21 6.25 27.23 -71.09
N VAL A 22 6.91 26.54 -70.12
CA VAL A 22 6.52 26.24 -68.72
C VAL A 22 7.73 26.23 -67.76
N ASN A 23 7.53 26.70 -66.52
CA ASN A 23 8.33 26.52 -65.28
C ASN A 23 9.87 26.42 -65.39
N GLY A 24 10.54 27.50 -65.01
CA GLY A 24 11.83 27.44 -64.32
C GLY A 24 11.69 27.87 -62.86
N TYR A 25 12.52 27.33 -61.97
CA TYR A 25 12.88 27.97 -60.71
C TYR A 25 14.36 27.76 -60.44
N ALA A 26 15.14 28.84 -60.54
CA ALA A 26 16.52 28.84 -60.07
C ALA A 26 16.51 29.05 -58.55
N ALA A 27 17.20 28.17 -57.81
CA ALA A 27 17.49 28.39 -56.40
C ALA A 27 18.80 29.17 -56.28
N THR A 28 18.75 30.33 -55.63
CA THR A 28 19.94 31.11 -55.24
C THR A 28 20.79 30.34 -54.23
N LEU A 29 22.12 30.42 -54.34
CA LEU A 29 22.99 29.94 -53.27
C LEU A 29 22.74 30.77 -52.00
N ASN A 30 22.26 30.11 -50.93
CA ASN A 30 22.43 30.60 -49.57
C ASN A 30 23.64 29.90 -48.97
N VAL A 31 24.67 30.67 -48.60
CA VAL A 31 25.81 30.18 -47.82
C VAL A 31 25.58 30.53 -46.36
N CYS A 32 24.90 29.64 -45.65
CA CYS A 32 24.87 29.54 -44.20
C CYS A 32 24.42 28.11 -43.83
N ASP A 33 24.83 27.61 -42.66
CA ASP A 33 24.61 26.25 -42.15
C ASP A 33 25.32 25.15 -42.99
N GLN A 34 26.30 24.38 -42.50
CA GLN A 34 26.83 24.21 -41.14
C GLN A 34 28.36 24.04 -41.14
N TYR A 35 29.08 24.86 -40.37
CA TYR A 35 30.33 24.43 -39.72
C TYR A 35 29.94 23.84 -38.34
N VAL A 36 29.61 22.56 -38.32
CA VAL A 36 29.48 21.76 -37.08
C VAL A 36 30.83 21.07 -36.87
N SER A 37 31.37 21.10 -35.64
CA SER A 37 32.64 20.42 -35.39
C SER A 37 32.52 18.91 -35.61
N THR A 38 33.59 18.32 -36.14
CA THR A 38 33.81 16.87 -36.18
C THR A 38 33.90 16.28 -34.78
N ASP A 39 34.32 17.06 -33.79
CA ASP A 39 34.70 16.57 -32.45
C ASP A 39 33.47 16.17 -31.61
N ASP A 40 32.30 16.75 -31.91
CA ASP A 40 30.99 16.39 -31.32
C ASP A 40 30.36 15.14 -31.97
N LYS A 41 31.14 14.31 -32.70
CA LYS A 41 30.64 13.14 -33.44
C LYS A 41 31.22 11.82 -32.90
N PRO A 42 30.42 10.73 -32.89
CA PRO A 42 30.94 9.43 -32.48
C PRO A 42 32.13 8.99 -33.33
N VAL A 43 33.16 8.45 -32.67
CA VAL A 43 34.35 7.85 -33.32
C VAL A 43 34.06 6.52 -34.02
N LEU A 44 32.97 5.85 -33.63
CA LEU A 44 32.42 4.67 -34.29
C LEU A 44 30.95 4.95 -34.63
N LEU A 45 30.52 4.61 -35.85
CA LEU A 45 29.15 4.82 -36.33
C LEU A 45 28.55 3.49 -36.80
N ILE A 46 27.34 3.16 -36.36
CA ILE A 46 26.55 2.06 -36.93
C ILE A 46 25.94 2.56 -38.24
N THR A 47 26.42 2.03 -39.38
CA THR A 47 26.04 2.51 -40.72
C THR A 47 24.89 1.72 -41.33
N GLU A 48 24.88 0.39 -41.18
CA GLU A 48 23.84 -0.51 -41.69
C GLU A 48 23.43 -1.56 -40.64
N VAL A 49 22.13 -1.91 -40.61
CA VAL A 49 21.61 -3.09 -39.88
C VAL A 49 20.68 -3.87 -40.80
N VAL A 50 20.82 -5.21 -40.84
CA VAL A 50 19.91 -6.11 -41.55
C VAL A 50 19.31 -7.13 -40.56
N PRO A 51 18.08 -6.88 -40.08
CA PRO A 51 17.43 -7.78 -39.12
C PRO A 51 16.69 -8.96 -39.78
N TYR A 52 16.37 -8.86 -41.08
CA TYR A 52 15.69 -9.94 -41.83
C TYR A 52 16.51 -10.36 -43.04
N SER A 53 16.89 -11.63 -43.09
CA SER A 53 17.76 -12.20 -44.13
C SER A 53 17.22 -13.53 -44.66
N THR A 54 17.82 -14.08 -45.72
CA THR A 54 17.46 -15.40 -46.26
C THR A 54 17.47 -16.48 -45.17
N ASN A 55 16.28 -16.94 -44.77
CA ASN A 55 16.07 -17.91 -43.68
C ASN A 55 16.67 -17.50 -42.31
N ASP A 56 16.82 -16.19 -42.07
CA ASP A 56 17.40 -15.62 -40.84
C ASP A 56 18.85 -16.10 -40.56
N LYS A 57 19.63 -16.31 -41.64
CA LYS A 57 21.00 -16.86 -41.57
C LYS A 57 22.12 -15.86 -41.80
N TYR A 58 21.82 -14.65 -42.26
CA TYR A 58 22.81 -13.66 -42.69
C TYR A 58 22.55 -12.27 -42.09
N GLU A 59 21.88 -12.22 -40.94
CA GLU A 59 21.64 -10.98 -40.18
C GLU A 59 22.96 -10.34 -39.75
N PHE A 60 23.10 -9.03 -39.92
CA PHE A 60 24.35 -8.33 -39.58
C PHE A 60 24.13 -6.90 -39.10
N VAL A 61 25.18 -6.38 -38.48
CA VAL A 61 25.38 -4.96 -38.14
C VAL A 61 26.69 -4.50 -38.77
N GLU A 62 26.71 -3.31 -39.34
CA GLU A 62 27.90 -2.69 -39.92
C GLU A 62 28.36 -1.51 -39.05
N VAL A 63 29.65 -1.46 -38.72
CA VAL A 63 30.27 -0.37 -37.94
C VAL A 63 31.42 0.25 -38.72
N TYR A 64 31.34 1.56 -38.90
CA TYR A 64 32.36 2.40 -39.54
C TYR A 64 33.22 3.11 -38.49
N ASN A 65 34.53 3.14 -38.70
CA ASN A 65 35.44 3.99 -37.92
C ASN A 65 35.48 5.38 -38.55
N ASN A 66 34.94 6.34 -37.80
CA ASN A 66 34.76 7.73 -38.18
C ASN A 66 35.91 8.64 -37.73
N SER A 67 36.97 8.07 -37.14
CA SER A 67 38.15 8.81 -36.69
C SER A 67 39.32 8.77 -37.70
N ASP A 68 40.36 9.54 -37.40
CA ASP A 68 41.63 9.55 -38.14
C ASP A 68 42.64 8.47 -37.69
N LYS A 69 42.30 7.64 -36.69
CA LYS A 69 43.14 6.57 -36.13
C LYS A 69 42.48 5.19 -36.22
N ASP A 70 43.30 4.14 -36.20
CA ASP A 70 42.83 2.76 -36.11
C ASP A 70 42.25 2.51 -34.68
N ILE A 71 41.01 2.02 -34.58
CA ILE A 71 40.32 1.78 -33.29
C ILE A 71 40.28 0.29 -32.99
N ASN A 72 40.78 -0.10 -31.81
CA ASN A 72 40.64 -1.46 -31.28
C ASN A 72 39.34 -1.58 -30.46
N LEU A 73 38.57 -2.65 -30.72
CA LEU A 73 37.32 -2.93 -30.02
C LEU A 73 37.50 -3.67 -28.68
N LYS A 74 38.74 -3.97 -28.24
CA LYS A 74 39.00 -4.54 -26.91
C LYS A 74 38.32 -3.74 -25.77
N ASP A 75 38.17 -2.43 -25.97
CA ASP A 75 37.63 -1.46 -25.00
C ASP A 75 36.12 -1.16 -25.19
N TYR A 76 35.47 -1.79 -26.16
CA TYR A 76 34.11 -1.49 -26.59
C TYR A 76 33.23 -2.75 -26.60
N ARG A 77 31.90 -2.58 -26.66
CA ARG A 77 30.91 -3.66 -26.83
C ARG A 77 29.86 -3.30 -27.85
N LEU A 78 29.47 -4.29 -28.64
CA LEU A 78 28.25 -4.23 -29.45
C LEU A 78 27.12 -4.90 -28.68
N ASN A 79 26.04 -4.16 -28.45
CA ASN A 79 24.91 -4.59 -27.63
C ASN A 79 23.62 -4.54 -28.43
N TYR A 80 22.75 -5.53 -28.25
CA TYR A 80 21.38 -5.52 -28.78
C TYR A 80 20.47 -4.77 -27.81
N ARG A 81 19.99 -3.60 -28.25
CA ARG A 81 19.27 -2.64 -27.43
C ARG A 81 17.76 -2.83 -27.53
N TYR A 82 17.11 -2.74 -26.39
CA TYR A 82 15.65 -2.67 -26.27
C TYR A 82 15.29 -1.23 -25.90
N PRO A 83 14.92 -0.35 -26.85
CA PRO A 83 14.99 1.10 -26.63
C PRO A 83 14.02 1.67 -25.59
N TYR A 84 12.94 0.95 -25.26
CA TYR A 84 12.00 1.33 -24.19
C TYR A 84 12.42 0.82 -22.81
N ASP A 85 13.37 -0.13 -22.76
CA ASP A 85 13.79 -0.81 -21.53
C ASP A 85 15.07 -0.19 -20.92
N GLY A 86 15.72 0.73 -21.63
CA GLY A 86 16.89 1.48 -21.16
C GLY A 86 18.23 0.71 -21.29
N ARG A 87 19.34 1.42 -21.07
CA ARG A 87 20.71 0.87 -21.22
C ARG A 87 20.98 -0.36 -20.32
N SER A 88 20.34 -0.43 -19.16
CA SER A 88 20.42 -1.57 -18.23
C SER A 88 19.82 -2.87 -18.78
N SER A 89 19.07 -2.79 -19.88
CA SER A 89 18.42 -3.90 -20.57
C SER A 89 19.03 -4.19 -21.95
N ASP A 90 20.17 -3.57 -22.27
CA ASP A 90 21.00 -3.95 -23.40
C ASP A 90 21.59 -5.36 -23.19
N ILE A 91 21.53 -6.18 -24.24
CA ILE A 91 22.11 -7.53 -24.25
C ILE A 91 23.49 -7.45 -24.93
N PRO A 92 24.61 -7.59 -24.21
CA PRO A 92 25.94 -7.59 -24.81
C PRO A 92 26.11 -8.83 -25.69
N TRP A 93 26.59 -8.64 -26.92
CA TRP A 93 26.97 -9.73 -27.81
C TRP A 93 28.47 -10.03 -27.70
N THR A 94 28.83 -11.30 -27.77
CA THR A 94 30.21 -11.79 -27.66
C THR A 94 30.73 -12.28 -29.00
N THR A 95 32.03 -12.16 -29.21
CA THR A 95 32.77 -12.64 -30.39
C THR A 95 33.88 -13.60 -29.95
N ASP A 96 34.35 -14.44 -30.86
CA ASP A 96 35.49 -15.35 -30.68
C ASP A 96 36.84 -14.61 -30.60
N LYS A 97 36.89 -13.31 -30.92
CA LYS A 97 38.13 -12.51 -30.98
C LYS A 97 38.07 -11.29 -30.07
N THR A 98 39.00 -11.20 -29.12
CA THR A 98 39.12 -10.07 -28.18
C THR A 98 39.93 -8.89 -28.73
N ASP A 99 40.59 -9.07 -29.87
CA ASP A 99 41.45 -8.08 -30.53
C ASP A 99 40.94 -7.89 -31.97
N ILE A 100 40.15 -6.83 -32.17
CA ILE A 100 39.49 -6.50 -33.45
C ILE A 100 39.73 -5.03 -33.72
N VAL A 101 40.53 -4.72 -34.75
CA VAL A 101 40.87 -3.36 -35.14
C VAL A 101 40.06 -2.94 -36.37
N ILE A 102 39.28 -1.87 -36.26
CA ILE A 102 38.69 -1.19 -37.41
C ILE A 102 39.63 -0.04 -37.79
N LYS A 103 40.20 -0.08 -39.00
CA LYS A 103 41.13 0.96 -39.44
C LYS A 103 40.46 2.32 -39.63
N ALA A 104 41.24 3.41 -39.54
CA ALA A 104 40.77 4.76 -39.82
C ALA A 104 40.00 4.83 -41.17
N GLY A 105 38.78 5.35 -41.16
CA GLY A 105 37.93 5.45 -42.36
C GLY A 105 37.47 4.12 -42.99
N ASN A 106 37.69 2.97 -42.34
CA ASN A 106 37.23 1.66 -42.79
C ASN A 106 36.02 1.15 -41.99
N VAL A 107 35.50 -0.01 -42.41
CA VAL A 107 34.24 -0.59 -41.93
C VAL A 107 34.40 -2.07 -41.55
N MET A 108 33.63 -2.52 -40.56
CA MET A 108 33.61 -3.90 -40.06
C MET A 108 32.17 -4.43 -40.00
N VAL A 109 31.94 -5.62 -40.53
CA VAL A 109 30.64 -6.31 -40.53
C VAL A 109 30.59 -7.34 -39.40
N PHE A 110 29.60 -7.22 -38.52
CA PHE A 110 29.32 -8.16 -37.44
C PHE A 110 28.19 -9.08 -37.87
N TRP A 111 28.54 -10.28 -38.32
CA TRP A 111 27.57 -11.29 -38.74
C TRP A 111 27.10 -12.11 -37.54
N ILE A 112 25.78 -12.14 -37.34
CA ILE A 112 25.14 -12.68 -36.15
C ILE A 112 24.95 -14.19 -36.31
N ILE A 113 25.64 -14.95 -35.48
CA ILE A 113 25.55 -16.41 -35.40
C ILE A 113 24.50 -16.80 -34.36
N ASN A 114 23.47 -17.50 -34.84
CA ASN A 114 22.30 -17.98 -34.13
C ASN A 114 22.10 -19.49 -34.39
N SER A 115 21.06 -20.10 -33.82
CA SER A 115 20.79 -21.54 -33.96
C SER A 115 20.49 -22.03 -35.39
N LYS A 116 20.20 -21.13 -36.34
CA LYS A 116 19.84 -21.44 -37.74
C LYS A 116 21.06 -21.47 -38.67
N ASN A 117 22.18 -20.87 -38.27
CA ASN A 117 23.35 -20.63 -39.12
C ASN A 117 24.71 -21.00 -38.51
N ALA A 118 24.77 -21.62 -37.32
CA ALA A 118 26.02 -22.02 -36.66
C ALA A 118 26.98 -22.90 -37.51
N SER A 119 26.49 -23.56 -38.57
CA SER A 119 27.28 -24.33 -39.54
C SER A 119 27.61 -23.59 -40.85
N LYS A 120 27.42 -22.27 -40.92
CA LYS A 120 27.67 -21.45 -42.11
C LYS A 120 29.03 -20.75 -42.09
N THR A 121 29.53 -20.46 -43.29
CA THR A 121 30.82 -19.81 -43.53
C THR A 121 30.66 -18.37 -44.03
N VAL A 122 31.74 -17.56 -43.94
CA VAL A 122 31.76 -16.23 -44.56
C VAL A 122 31.60 -16.30 -46.09
N ALA A 123 31.96 -17.42 -46.73
CA ALA A 123 31.67 -17.64 -48.15
C ALA A 123 30.16 -17.77 -48.42
N ASP A 124 29.38 -18.38 -47.53
CA ASP A 124 27.91 -18.39 -47.63
C ASP A 124 27.31 -16.98 -47.48
N PHE A 125 27.84 -16.17 -46.56
CA PHE A 125 27.44 -14.78 -46.36
C PHE A 125 27.73 -13.92 -47.60
N ASN A 126 28.96 -14.01 -48.12
CA ASN A 126 29.41 -13.35 -49.35
C ASN A 126 28.50 -13.72 -50.53
N ASN A 127 28.15 -14.99 -50.69
CA ASN A 127 27.23 -15.46 -51.73
C ASN A 127 25.78 -14.92 -51.57
N ASN A 128 25.33 -14.61 -50.35
CA ASN A 128 23.99 -14.05 -50.12
C ASN A 128 23.89 -12.56 -50.45
N TYR A 129 24.99 -11.80 -50.31
CA TYR A 129 25.03 -10.35 -50.54
C TYR A 129 25.86 -9.91 -51.76
N SER A 130 26.46 -10.85 -52.50
CA SER A 130 27.36 -10.60 -53.64
C SER A 130 28.60 -9.76 -53.26
N THR A 131 29.19 -10.06 -52.11
CA THR A 131 30.37 -9.36 -51.56
C THR A 131 31.60 -10.27 -51.47
N ASN A 132 32.76 -9.69 -51.15
CA ASN A 132 34.04 -10.41 -51.01
C ASN A 132 34.71 -10.08 -49.66
N LEU A 133 33.98 -10.28 -48.56
CA LEU A 133 34.49 -10.02 -47.20
C LEU A 133 35.40 -11.16 -46.73
N VAL A 134 36.36 -10.83 -45.87
CA VAL A 134 37.42 -11.71 -45.37
C VAL A 134 37.36 -11.79 -43.85
N GLU A 135 37.23 -13.02 -43.34
CA GLU A 135 36.97 -13.29 -41.92
C GLU A 135 38.14 -12.84 -41.02
N GLY A 136 37.85 -11.97 -40.06
CA GLY A 136 38.85 -11.32 -39.21
C GLY A 136 39.53 -10.08 -39.82
N SER A 137 39.15 -9.64 -41.02
CA SER A 137 39.69 -8.42 -41.65
C SER A 137 38.64 -7.33 -41.83
N ASN A 138 37.45 -7.67 -42.35
CA ASN A 138 36.32 -6.74 -42.52
C ASN A 138 34.95 -7.40 -42.26
N ILE A 139 34.94 -8.68 -41.86
CA ILE A 139 33.78 -9.37 -41.28
C ILE A 139 34.23 -10.24 -40.10
N VAL A 140 33.46 -10.22 -39.01
CA VAL A 140 33.65 -11.04 -37.81
C VAL A 140 32.34 -11.71 -37.41
N LYS A 141 32.44 -12.83 -36.69
CA LYS A 141 31.27 -13.53 -36.14
C LYS A 141 30.97 -12.98 -34.74
N ILE A 142 29.69 -12.81 -34.44
CA ILE A 142 29.21 -12.41 -33.13
C ILE A 142 28.01 -13.27 -32.75
N TYR A 143 27.92 -13.73 -31.51
CA TYR A 143 27.00 -14.78 -31.09
C TYR A 143 25.78 -14.21 -30.38
N GLY A 144 24.57 -14.63 -30.79
CA GLY A 144 23.33 -14.12 -30.23
C GLY A 144 22.07 -14.82 -30.76
N THR A 145 20.89 -14.37 -30.30
CA THR A 145 19.59 -14.97 -30.68
C THR A 145 19.10 -14.56 -32.07
N GLY A 146 19.85 -13.71 -32.79
CA GLY A 146 19.35 -12.98 -33.96
C GLY A 146 18.60 -11.68 -33.60
N LEU A 147 18.29 -10.90 -34.63
CA LEU A 147 17.57 -9.64 -34.58
C LEU A 147 16.05 -9.86 -34.74
N ALA A 148 15.23 -9.16 -33.94
CA ALA A 148 13.77 -9.37 -33.99
C ALA A 148 13.12 -8.56 -35.11
N ASN A 149 12.24 -9.22 -35.88
CA ASN A 149 11.63 -8.67 -37.11
C ASN A 149 10.22 -8.06 -36.93
N THR A 150 9.76 -7.92 -35.68
CA THR A 150 8.38 -7.51 -35.36
C THR A 150 8.24 -6.30 -34.44
N GLY A 151 9.19 -6.09 -33.51
CA GLY A 151 9.12 -5.05 -32.48
C GLY A 151 9.91 -3.77 -32.80
N TYR A 152 9.93 -2.84 -31.83
CA TYR A 152 10.87 -1.71 -31.78
C TYR A 152 12.15 -2.18 -31.08
N ARG A 153 13.31 -2.04 -31.73
CA ARG A 153 14.60 -2.61 -31.31
C ARG A 153 15.74 -1.67 -31.72
N GLY A 154 16.96 -1.97 -31.30
CA GLY A 154 18.14 -1.31 -31.80
C GLY A 154 19.43 -2.08 -31.54
N VAL A 155 20.53 -1.47 -31.91
CA VAL A 155 21.89 -1.92 -31.59
C VAL A 155 22.66 -0.70 -31.07
N ALA A 156 23.58 -0.90 -30.13
CA ALA A 156 24.39 0.16 -29.57
C ALA A 156 25.85 -0.26 -29.38
N ILE A 157 26.77 0.64 -29.70
CA ILE A 157 28.18 0.55 -29.37
C ILE A 157 28.37 1.27 -28.03
N THR A 158 28.90 0.59 -27.03
CA THR A 158 29.28 1.18 -25.74
C THR A 158 30.78 0.99 -25.47
N THR A 159 31.33 1.72 -24.51
CA THR A 159 32.56 1.34 -23.83
C THR A 159 32.35 0.07 -22.98
N ASN A 160 33.43 -0.59 -22.55
CA ASN A 160 33.40 -1.62 -21.50
C ASN A 160 32.88 -1.06 -20.16
N THR A 161 33.10 0.23 -19.89
CA THR A 161 32.62 0.96 -18.70
C THR A 161 31.13 1.34 -18.72
N GLY A 162 30.43 1.15 -19.85
CA GLY A 162 28.98 1.29 -19.98
C GLY A 162 28.48 2.60 -20.61
N VAL A 163 29.35 3.40 -21.22
CA VAL A 163 29.00 4.68 -21.87
C VAL A 163 28.65 4.45 -23.34
N ASP A 164 27.54 5.02 -23.84
CA ASP A 164 27.21 4.97 -25.27
C ASP A 164 28.23 5.74 -26.11
N ILE A 165 28.65 5.13 -27.21
CA ILE A 165 29.35 5.80 -28.32
C ILE A 165 28.36 6.14 -29.43
N ASP A 166 27.58 5.15 -29.88
CA ASP A 166 26.59 5.31 -30.94
C ASP A 166 25.49 4.25 -30.84
N SER A 167 24.31 4.53 -31.38
CA SER A 167 23.17 3.61 -31.34
C SER A 167 22.17 3.80 -32.48
N ALA A 168 21.68 2.69 -33.00
CA ALA A 168 20.86 2.59 -34.20
C ALA A 168 19.57 1.84 -33.90
N VAL A 169 18.42 2.52 -33.98
CA VAL A 169 17.10 1.96 -33.67
C VAL A 169 16.26 1.69 -34.93
N TYR A 170 15.48 0.61 -34.92
CA TYR A 170 14.61 0.19 -36.02
C TYR A 170 13.30 -0.43 -35.53
N HIS A 171 12.35 -0.60 -36.46
CA HIS A 171 11.08 -1.28 -36.22
C HIS A 171 10.52 -1.90 -37.50
N LYS A 172 9.49 -2.74 -37.37
CA LYS A 172 8.86 -3.54 -38.45
C LYS A 172 8.70 -2.83 -39.82
N LYS A 173 8.35 -1.53 -39.85
CA LYS A 173 8.17 -0.77 -41.11
C LYS A 173 9.48 -0.45 -41.86
N ASN A 174 10.63 -0.70 -41.24
CA ASN A 174 11.96 -0.55 -41.82
C ASN A 174 12.53 -1.87 -42.37
N ILE A 175 11.81 -2.99 -42.23
CA ILE A 175 12.38 -4.34 -42.40
C ILE A 175 11.89 -4.98 -43.70
N ALA A 176 12.81 -5.53 -44.49
CA ALA A 176 12.51 -6.43 -45.60
C ALA A 176 13.71 -7.38 -45.85
N MET A 177 13.45 -8.55 -46.43
CA MET A 177 14.46 -9.61 -46.55
C MET A 177 15.66 -9.17 -47.42
N ASN A 178 16.87 -9.27 -46.86
CA ASN A 178 18.13 -8.81 -47.47
C ASN A 178 18.10 -7.33 -47.90
N LYS A 179 17.36 -6.48 -47.18
CA LYS A 179 17.29 -5.03 -47.41
C LYS A 179 17.87 -4.28 -46.22
N GLY A 180 18.82 -3.39 -46.50
CA GLY A 180 19.48 -2.57 -45.51
C GLY A 180 18.57 -1.62 -44.77
N ILE A 181 18.88 -1.40 -43.49
CA ILE A 181 18.47 -0.22 -42.73
C ILE A 181 19.68 0.70 -42.65
N MET A 182 19.70 1.72 -43.50
CA MET A 182 20.82 2.65 -43.65
C MET A 182 20.64 3.84 -42.71
N TYR A 183 21.68 4.13 -41.94
CA TYR A 183 21.71 5.18 -40.92
C TYR A 183 22.58 6.37 -41.33
N LYS A 184 22.26 7.56 -40.80
CA LYS A 184 23.05 8.78 -40.93
C LYS A 184 23.49 9.26 -39.55
N CYS A 185 24.79 9.53 -39.46
CA CYS A 185 25.52 10.11 -38.32
C CYS A 185 24.67 11.14 -37.54
N PRO A 186 24.61 11.02 -36.20
CA PRO A 186 23.76 11.88 -35.38
C PRO A 186 24.06 13.37 -35.54
N VAL A 187 23.00 14.17 -35.57
CA VAL A 187 23.10 15.64 -35.55
C VAL A 187 23.64 16.12 -34.20
N SER A 188 23.26 15.44 -33.11
CA SER A 188 23.73 15.64 -31.74
C SER A 188 23.48 14.36 -30.91
N GLY A 189 24.37 14.04 -29.96
CA GLY A 189 24.24 12.83 -29.13
C GLY A 189 24.54 11.53 -29.90
N THR A 190 24.10 10.40 -29.34
CA THR A 190 24.53 9.04 -29.75
C THR A 190 23.43 8.23 -30.46
N VAL A 191 22.42 8.89 -31.07
CA VAL A 191 21.26 8.21 -31.70
C VAL A 191 21.17 8.51 -33.19
N GLN A 192 21.47 7.51 -34.00
CA GLN A 192 21.43 7.53 -35.46
C GLN A 192 20.02 7.79 -36.02
N SER A 193 19.95 8.47 -37.16
CA SER A 193 18.69 8.66 -37.91
C SER A 193 18.63 7.74 -39.14
N ILE A 194 17.50 7.06 -39.35
CA ILE A 194 17.30 6.17 -40.52
C ILE A 194 17.17 7.02 -41.80
N MET A 195 18.11 6.88 -42.74
CA MET A 195 17.98 7.41 -44.11
C MET A 195 16.98 6.61 -44.94
N GLY A 196 16.93 5.30 -44.72
CA GLY A 196 15.98 4.41 -45.38
C GLY A 196 16.18 2.96 -44.95
N GLY A 197 15.09 2.30 -44.55
CA GLY A 197 15.07 0.87 -44.26
C GLY A 197 14.14 0.10 -45.20
N GLY A 198 14.50 -1.13 -45.54
CA GLY A 198 13.63 -2.09 -46.23
C GLY A 198 13.45 -1.83 -47.74
N LYS A 199 14.12 -0.81 -48.29
CA LYS A 199 13.93 -0.33 -49.68
C LYS A 199 15.12 -0.60 -50.60
N LYS A 200 16.34 -0.46 -50.11
CA LYS A 200 17.58 -0.75 -50.88
C LYS A 200 18.06 -2.17 -50.58
N ALA A 201 18.76 -2.79 -51.53
CA ALA A 201 19.56 -3.98 -51.21
C ALA A 201 20.55 -3.66 -50.07
N ALA A 202 20.85 -4.65 -49.24
CA ALA A 202 21.90 -4.49 -48.23
C ALA A 202 23.28 -4.39 -48.89
N THR A 203 24.22 -3.68 -48.27
CA THR A 203 25.55 -3.43 -48.85
C THR A 203 26.69 -3.64 -47.85
N PRO A 204 26.78 -4.82 -47.19
CA PRO A 204 27.77 -5.06 -46.14
C PRO A 204 29.21 -4.87 -46.62
N GLY A 205 29.94 -3.96 -45.98
CA GLY A 205 31.28 -3.52 -46.35
C GLY A 205 31.31 -2.29 -47.26
N GLN A 206 30.22 -1.54 -47.40
CA GLN A 206 30.14 -0.36 -48.28
C GLN A 206 29.32 0.79 -47.64
N VAL A 207 30.02 1.84 -47.22
CA VAL A 207 29.43 3.04 -46.64
C VAL A 207 29.19 4.12 -47.71
N LEU A 208 27.98 4.67 -47.76
CA LEU A 208 27.63 5.79 -48.64
C LEU A 208 28.11 7.13 -48.05
N PRO A 209 28.58 8.10 -48.87
CA PRO A 209 29.00 9.43 -48.40
C PRO A 209 27.94 10.25 -47.66
N SER A 210 26.68 9.84 -47.64
CA SER A 210 25.60 10.49 -46.89
C SER A 210 25.39 9.94 -45.47
N GLN A 211 26.08 8.85 -45.10
CA GLN A 211 25.98 8.20 -43.79
C GLN A 211 26.94 8.82 -42.78
N ILE A 212 28.07 9.34 -43.27
CA ILE A 212 29.21 9.87 -42.52
C ILE A 212 29.26 11.41 -42.58
N PRO A 213 29.92 12.09 -41.62
CA PRO A 213 30.19 13.52 -41.68
C PRO A 213 31.23 13.88 -42.77
N TYR A 214 31.44 15.18 -42.97
CA TYR A 214 32.52 15.69 -43.84
C TYR A 214 33.80 15.88 -43.00
N GLY A 215 34.76 14.99 -43.20
CA GLY A 215 35.97 14.88 -42.37
C GLY A 215 35.80 13.88 -41.22
N SER A 216 36.92 13.32 -40.76
CA SER A 216 37.00 12.40 -39.62
C SER A 216 37.02 13.16 -38.28
N VAL A 217 36.59 12.48 -37.20
CA VAL A 217 36.87 12.88 -35.82
C VAL A 217 38.38 12.84 -35.59
N TYR A 218 38.97 13.94 -35.15
CA TYR A 218 40.39 13.98 -34.79
C TYR A 218 40.61 13.40 -33.39
N ILE A 219 41.37 12.31 -33.28
CA ILE A 219 41.80 11.76 -31.99
C ILE A 219 43.22 12.25 -31.74
N GLY A 220 43.39 13.18 -30.79
CA GLY A 220 44.68 13.79 -30.43
C GLY A 220 45.75 12.79 -30.01
N GLU A 221 47.01 13.25 -29.91
CA GLU A 221 48.07 12.45 -29.29
C GLU A 221 47.91 12.39 -27.77
N ASP A 222 47.20 11.35 -27.34
CA ASP A 222 47.09 10.95 -25.96
C ASP A 222 48.39 10.25 -25.48
N ASN A 223 48.97 10.80 -24.42
CA ASN A 223 50.20 10.35 -23.77
C ASN A 223 50.04 10.30 -22.24
N VAL A 224 48.81 10.39 -21.72
CA VAL A 224 48.51 10.44 -20.29
C VAL A 224 47.82 9.12 -19.92
N PRO A 225 48.44 8.25 -19.12
CA PRO A 225 47.79 7.02 -18.68
C PRO A 225 46.77 7.31 -17.56
N PRO A 226 45.68 6.51 -17.45
CA PRO A 226 44.67 6.72 -16.42
C PRO A 226 45.26 6.59 -15.02
N VAL A 227 44.69 7.32 -14.07
CA VAL A 227 45.09 7.31 -12.66
C VAL A 227 44.09 6.48 -11.86
N ILE A 228 44.56 5.39 -11.27
CA ILE A 228 43.78 4.56 -10.34
C ILE A 228 44.01 5.07 -8.91
N GLU A 229 43.01 5.74 -8.34
CA GLU A 229 42.98 6.20 -6.95
C GLU A 229 42.28 5.16 -6.06
N TYR A 230 43.07 4.34 -5.37
CA TYR A 230 42.59 3.44 -4.32
C TYR A 230 43.14 3.88 -2.95
N SER A 231 42.45 4.84 -2.34
CA SER A 231 42.98 5.64 -1.21
C SER A 231 43.00 4.94 0.15
N SER A 232 42.34 3.79 0.30
CA SER A 232 42.44 2.93 1.48
C SER A 232 42.16 1.47 1.13
N GLN A 233 43.21 0.63 1.17
CA GLN A 233 43.06 -0.82 1.09
C GLN A 233 42.24 -1.34 2.28
N THR A 234 41.23 -2.17 2.00
CA THR A 234 40.43 -2.79 3.06
C THR A 234 41.24 -3.92 3.72
N GLU A 235 41.66 -3.75 4.98
CA GLU A 235 42.44 -4.76 5.71
C GLU A 235 41.67 -6.09 5.90
N SER A 236 40.36 -6.00 6.16
CA SER A 236 39.49 -7.14 6.42
C SER A 236 38.09 -6.98 5.81
N ILE A 237 37.63 -7.99 5.08
CA ILE A 237 36.27 -8.14 4.58
C ILE A 237 35.51 -9.11 5.48
N ASP A 238 34.30 -8.73 5.90
CA ASP A 238 33.41 -9.56 6.71
C ASP A 238 32.70 -10.60 5.84
N SER A 239 32.98 -11.89 6.06
CA SER A 239 32.41 -12.97 5.23
C SER A 239 30.91 -13.23 5.46
N THR A 240 30.27 -12.52 6.37
CA THR A 240 28.84 -12.66 6.71
C THR A 240 27.92 -11.67 5.99
N LYS A 241 28.50 -10.81 5.13
CA LYS A 241 27.78 -9.75 4.39
C LYS A 241 28.27 -9.68 2.95
N ASP A 242 27.46 -9.05 2.09
CA ASP A 242 27.89 -8.63 0.76
C ASP A 242 28.88 -7.46 0.88
N TYR A 243 29.87 -7.41 -0.02
CA TYR A 243 30.94 -6.41 -0.02
C TYR A 243 31.05 -5.74 -1.40
N ASP A 244 30.85 -4.43 -1.43
CA ASP A 244 31.02 -3.61 -2.64
C ASP A 244 32.47 -3.11 -2.73
N MET A 245 33.23 -3.68 -3.66
CA MET A 245 34.58 -3.23 -3.97
C MET A 245 34.50 -2.04 -4.93
N THR A 246 34.87 -0.86 -4.45
CA THR A 246 34.90 0.39 -5.22
C THR A 246 36.33 0.89 -5.42
N VAL A 247 36.58 1.52 -6.57
CA VAL A 247 37.84 2.22 -6.87
C VAL A 247 37.53 3.48 -7.68
N LYS A 248 38.26 4.57 -7.43
CA LYS A 248 38.19 5.77 -8.28
C LYS A 248 39.20 5.63 -9.41
N ILE A 249 38.77 5.91 -10.64
CA ILE A 249 39.66 5.95 -11.80
C ILE A 249 39.37 7.28 -12.50
N SER A 250 40.41 8.04 -12.81
CA SER A 250 40.31 9.35 -13.45
C SER A 250 41.39 9.53 -14.49
N ASP A 251 41.05 10.20 -15.57
CA ASP A 251 41.87 10.38 -16.75
C ASP A 251 41.54 11.73 -17.41
N ASP A 252 42.38 12.24 -18.32
CA ASP A 252 42.04 13.45 -19.09
C ASP A 252 41.21 13.13 -20.35
N ASN A 253 41.20 11.86 -20.78
CA ASN A 253 40.28 11.30 -21.76
C ASN A 253 39.18 10.47 -21.05
N GLN A 254 38.35 9.78 -21.85
CA GLN A 254 37.29 8.91 -21.31
C GLN A 254 37.84 7.51 -21.02
N VAL A 255 37.83 7.08 -19.75
CA VAL A 255 38.14 5.69 -19.37
C VAL A 255 37.13 4.72 -19.99
N LYS A 256 37.57 3.98 -21.02
CA LYS A 256 36.74 3.07 -21.82
C LYS A 256 36.65 1.67 -21.21
N SER A 257 37.71 1.21 -20.53
CA SER A 257 37.71 -0.07 -19.83
C SER A 257 38.20 0.05 -18.38
N ALA A 258 37.56 -0.71 -17.50
CA ALA A 258 37.93 -0.88 -16.11
C ALA A 258 37.65 -2.33 -15.70
N PHE A 259 38.67 -3.03 -15.23
CA PHE A 259 38.61 -4.44 -14.87
C PHE A 259 39.15 -4.66 -13.46
N LEU A 260 38.47 -5.53 -12.73
CA LEU A 260 38.97 -6.12 -11.50
C LEU A 260 39.44 -7.54 -11.82
N TYR A 261 40.67 -7.85 -11.45
CA TYR A 261 41.21 -9.21 -11.45
C TYR A 261 41.35 -9.64 -9.99
N TYR A 262 40.67 -10.72 -9.58
CA TYR A 262 40.75 -11.23 -8.19
C TYR A 262 40.95 -12.74 -8.14
N LYS A 263 41.49 -13.23 -7.01
CA LYS A 263 41.52 -14.65 -6.66
C LYS A 263 41.46 -14.84 -5.14
N PHE A 264 40.90 -15.96 -4.70
CA PHE A 264 40.86 -16.33 -3.28
C PHE A 264 42.06 -17.21 -2.91
N ASN A 265 42.32 -17.37 -1.61
CA ASN A 265 43.38 -18.21 -1.03
C ASN A 265 43.33 -19.73 -1.37
N ALA A 266 42.43 -20.16 -2.25
CA ALA A 266 42.21 -21.55 -2.67
C ALA A 266 42.15 -21.70 -4.20
N THR A 267 42.59 -20.67 -4.94
CA THR A 267 42.57 -20.59 -6.41
C THR A 267 43.85 -19.93 -6.91
N ASP A 268 44.54 -20.55 -7.86
CA ASP A 268 45.81 -20.03 -8.39
C ASP A 268 45.63 -18.91 -9.42
N ASP A 269 44.63 -19.05 -10.30
CA ASP A 269 44.32 -18.12 -11.39
C ASP A 269 43.46 -16.93 -10.94
N TYR A 270 43.67 -15.78 -11.61
CA TYR A 270 42.86 -14.57 -11.43
C TYR A 270 41.58 -14.61 -12.29
N GLN A 271 40.42 -14.49 -11.64
CA GLN A 271 39.15 -14.25 -12.30
C GLN A 271 39.05 -12.78 -12.74
N LYS A 272 38.70 -12.53 -14.01
CA LYS A 272 38.51 -11.19 -14.58
C LYS A 272 37.03 -10.82 -14.59
N VAL A 273 36.68 -9.69 -13.96
CA VAL A 273 35.35 -9.08 -14.02
C VAL A 273 35.44 -7.61 -14.46
N ASN A 274 34.34 -7.08 -14.98
CA ASN A 274 34.25 -5.67 -15.38
C ASN A 274 33.82 -4.84 -14.17
N LEU A 275 34.44 -3.69 -13.98
CA LEU A 275 33.92 -2.65 -13.11
C LEU A 275 32.98 -1.75 -13.91
N VAL A 276 31.82 -1.43 -13.36
CA VAL A 276 30.87 -0.50 -13.99
C VAL A 276 30.99 0.86 -13.30
N LEU A 277 30.91 1.94 -14.07
CA LEU A 277 30.86 3.31 -13.54
C LEU A 277 29.50 3.55 -12.86
N ASP A 278 29.52 3.92 -11.59
CA ASP A 278 28.32 4.25 -10.82
C ASP A 278 27.98 5.75 -10.83
N LYS A 279 26.86 6.09 -10.19
CA LYS A 279 26.30 7.44 -10.07
C LYS A 279 27.18 8.44 -9.31
N ASP A 280 28.13 7.95 -8.50
CA ASP A 280 29.02 8.78 -7.68
C ASP A 280 30.41 8.91 -8.36
N ASN A 281 30.53 8.43 -9.60
CA ASN A 281 31.74 8.34 -10.42
C ASN A 281 32.82 7.38 -9.87
N LEU A 282 32.38 6.31 -9.19
CA LEU A 282 33.26 5.22 -8.77
C LEU A 282 33.05 3.98 -9.66
N TYR A 283 34.10 3.17 -9.78
CA TYR A 283 34.08 1.92 -10.52
C TYR A 283 33.88 0.77 -9.54
N THR A 284 32.78 0.02 -9.68
CA THR A 284 32.28 -0.88 -8.62
C THR A 284 32.06 -2.33 -9.08
N TYR A 285 32.29 -3.28 -8.17
CA TYR A 285 31.92 -4.69 -8.28
C TYR A 285 31.49 -5.27 -6.91
N LYS A 286 30.36 -5.98 -6.89
CA LYS A 286 29.78 -6.58 -5.67
C LYS A 286 30.20 -8.04 -5.51
N PHE A 287 30.90 -8.35 -4.43
CA PHE A 287 31.03 -9.70 -3.91
C PHE A 287 29.81 -10.03 -3.04
N ILE A 288 29.15 -11.16 -3.30
CA ILE A 288 28.03 -11.64 -2.49
C ILE A 288 28.50 -12.57 -1.37
N THR A 289 27.77 -12.57 -0.25
CA THR A 289 28.05 -13.38 0.95
C THR A 289 28.41 -14.85 0.61
N PRO A 290 27.67 -15.59 -0.26
CA PRO A 290 27.97 -17.00 -0.55
C PRO A 290 29.30 -17.27 -1.26
N ASP A 291 29.91 -16.26 -1.89
CA ASP A 291 31.22 -16.42 -2.53
C ASP A 291 32.39 -16.01 -1.60
N LEU A 292 32.09 -15.33 -0.49
CA LEU A 292 33.02 -14.96 0.59
C LEU A 292 33.09 -15.99 1.73
N LEU A 293 32.04 -16.80 1.93
CA LEU A 293 32.04 -17.84 2.97
C LEU A 293 33.20 -18.84 2.80
N GLY A 294 33.82 -19.21 3.93
CA GLY A 294 34.94 -20.15 4.00
C GLY A 294 36.26 -19.66 3.39
N LYS A 295 36.34 -18.43 2.86
CA LYS A 295 37.59 -17.85 2.35
C LYS A 295 38.38 -17.20 3.51
N LYS A 296 39.69 -17.10 3.34
CA LYS A 296 40.65 -16.54 4.31
C LYS A 296 41.31 -15.25 3.83
N SER A 297 41.50 -15.11 2.53
CA SER A 297 41.93 -13.86 1.89
C SER A 297 41.53 -13.81 0.41
N ILE A 298 41.55 -12.59 -0.13
CA ILE A 298 41.39 -12.27 -1.55
C ILE A 298 42.56 -11.41 -2.01
N GLN A 299 43.27 -11.86 -3.04
CA GLN A 299 44.29 -11.09 -3.75
C GLN A 299 43.66 -10.47 -5.00
N TYR A 300 43.90 -9.19 -5.25
CA TYR A 300 43.28 -8.49 -6.37
C TYR A 300 44.11 -7.32 -6.92
N TYR A 301 43.87 -6.97 -8.17
CA TYR A 301 44.40 -5.76 -8.80
C TYR A 301 43.41 -5.22 -9.83
N PHE A 302 43.57 -3.94 -10.14
CA PHE A 302 42.77 -3.21 -11.12
C PHE A 302 43.57 -3.00 -12.41
N VAL A 303 42.87 -3.00 -13.56
CA VAL A 303 43.41 -2.58 -14.86
C VAL A 303 42.41 -1.60 -15.48
N ALA A 304 42.90 -0.47 -15.98
CA ALA A 304 42.08 0.57 -16.60
C ALA A 304 42.70 1.05 -17.91
N GLY A 305 41.86 1.47 -18.85
CA GLY A 305 42.30 1.99 -20.14
C GLY A 305 41.33 2.98 -20.76
N ASP A 306 41.87 4.07 -21.27
CA ASP A 306 41.27 5.04 -22.18
C ASP A 306 41.23 4.53 -23.63
N GLY A 307 41.96 3.46 -23.96
CA GLY A 307 42.01 2.82 -25.29
C GLY A 307 43.22 3.20 -26.15
N THR A 308 44.01 4.18 -25.73
CA THR A 308 45.39 4.45 -26.14
C THR A 308 46.35 3.83 -25.13
N ASN A 309 46.19 4.20 -23.84
CA ASN A 309 47.00 3.74 -22.73
C ASN A 309 46.27 2.65 -21.92
N GLU A 310 47.03 1.90 -21.12
CA GLU A 310 46.51 0.89 -20.20
C GLU A 310 47.37 0.89 -18.94
N VAL A 311 46.75 1.11 -17.79
CA VAL A 311 47.40 1.14 -16.47
C VAL A 311 46.98 -0.08 -15.66
N LYS A 312 47.90 -0.61 -14.86
CA LYS A 312 47.66 -1.67 -13.88
C LYS A 312 48.05 -1.18 -12.49
N SER A 313 47.20 -1.43 -11.49
CA SER A 313 47.53 -1.13 -10.08
C SER A 313 48.52 -2.12 -9.48
N ASP A 314 49.04 -1.79 -8.29
CA ASP A 314 49.62 -2.79 -7.40
C ASP A 314 48.63 -3.93 -7.10
N VAL A 315 49.17 -5.06 -6.62
CA VAL A 315 48.38 -6.20 -6.14
C VAL A 315 48.11 -6.00 -4.65
N TYR A 316 46.83 -5.85 -4.31
CA TYR A 316 46.33 -5.75 -2.95
C TYR A 316 45.95 -7.14 -2.42
N GLU A 317 45.98 -7.30 -1.10
CA GLU A 317 45.41 -8.47 -0.43
C GLU A 317 44.57 -8.03 0.77
N SER A 318 43.32 -8.49 0.82
CA SER A 318 42.42 -8.30 1.96
C SER A 318 42.24 -9.62 2.69
N SER A 319 42.34 -9.60 4.01
CA SER A 319 41.88 -10.75 4.81
C SER A 319 40.36 -10.90 4.69
N ILE A 320 39.87 -12.13 4.74
CA ILE A 320 38.44 -12.42 4.84
C ILE A 320 38.21 -13.04 6.22
N VAL A 321 37.35 -12.39 7.00
CA VAL A 321 37.18 -12.64 8.43
C VAL A 321 35.78 -13.20 8.69
N GLY A 322 35.75 -14.32 9.42
CA GLY A 322 34.54 -14.97 9.90
C GLY A 322 34.74 -15.48 11.33
N SER A 323 34.27 -16.69 11.63
CA SER A 323 34.56 -17.38 12.90
C SER A 323 36.02 -17.84 12.95
N ASN A 324 36.92 -16.95 13.39
CA ASN A 324 38.35 -17.21 13.57
C ASN A 324 38.69 -18.17 14.75
N GLN A 325 37.80 -19.12 15.07
CA GLN A 325 37.94 -20.09 16.16
C GLN A 325 38.04 -21.51 15.58
N TYR A 326 38.82 -22.39 16.22
CA TYR A 326 38.91 -23.80 15.81
C TYR A 326 37.66 -24.60 16.20
N LEU A 327 37.08 -24.29 17.37
CA LEU A 327 35.86 -24.87 17.90
C LEU A 327 35.05 -23.76 18.59
N TRP A 328 33.76 -23.64 18.29
CA TRP A 328 32.87 -22.64 18.91
C TRP A 328 31.46 -23.18 19.14
N LEU A 329 30.67 -22.46 19.95
CA LEU A 329 29.27 -22.76 20.24
C LEU A 329 28.36 -21.67 19.65
N ASN A 330 27.12 -22.03 19.29
CA ASN A 330 26.10 -21.10 18.80
C ASN A 330 25.46 -20.20 19.89
N VAL A 331 26.07 -20.09 21.07
CA VAL A 331 25.59 -19.25 22.18
C VAL A 331 26.66 -18.28 22.67
N LYS A 332 26.20 -17.13 23.16
CA LYS A 332 27.02 -16.12 23.83
C LYS A 332 27.05 -16.38 25.33
N ASP A 333 28.09 -15.88 26.00
CA ASP A 333 28.12 -15.87 27.46
C ASP A 333 26.99 -15.01 28.03
N ASP A 334 26.42 -15.49 29.14
CA ASP A 334 25.28 -14.92 29.85
C ASP A 334 24.02 -14.73 28.97
N GLN A 335 23.89 -15.53 27.91
CA GLN A 335 22.71 -15.56 27.04
C GLN A 335 21.51 -16.21 27.75
N TYR A 336 20.42 -15.46 27.88
CA TYR A 336 19.14 -15.97 28.40
C TYR A 336 18.46 -16.95 27.44
N VAL A 337 17.97 -18.08 27.96
CA VAL A 337 17.27 -19.14 27.20
C VAL A 337 16.09 -19.72 27.98
N SER A 338 15.08 -20.23 27.27
CA SER A 338 13.86 -20.82 27.85
C SER A 338 13.23 -21.89 26.95
N LYS A 339 12.40 -22.74 27.56
CA LYS A 339 11.66 -23.89 27.00
C LYS A 339 12.54 -25.00 26.43
N SER A 340 13.29 -24.68 25.38
CA SER A 340 14.17 -25.58 24.66
C SER A 340 15.11 -24.81 23.75
N MET A 341 16.37 -25.22 23.67
CA MET A 341 17.34 -24.71 22.71
C MET A 341 18.04 -25.84 21.97
N GLU A 342 18.54 -25.57 20.76
CA GLU A 342 19.49 -26.43 20.06
C GLU A 342 20.89 -25.87 20.31
N LEU A 343 21.69 -26.59 21.09
CA LEU A 343 23.11 -26.27 21.25
C LEU A 343 23.84 -26.87 20.04
N LYS A 344 24.63 -26.06 19.34
CA LYS A 344 25.48 -26.49 18.22
C LYS A 344 26.93 -26.20 18.55
N ALA A 345 27.80 -27.17 18.28
CA ALA A 345 29.25 -27.05 18.33
C ALA A 345 29.80 -27.14 16.90
N SER A 346 30.55 -26.12 16.48
CA SER A 346 31.02 -25.93 15.10
C SER A 346 32.54 -25.87 15.05
N SER A 347 33.13 -26.35 13.95
CA SER A 347 34.58 -26.47 13.76
C SER A 347 35.02 -26.00 12.36
N ASN A 348 36.29 -25.60 12.24
CA ASN A 348 36.92 -25.24 10.96
C ASN A 348 37.79 -26.37 10.35
N SER A 349 37.79 -27.57 10.94
CA SER A 349 38.48 -28.77 10.44
C SER A 349 37.55 -29.99 10.39
N TYR A 350 37.70 -30.81 9.34
CA TYR A 350 36.94 -32.06 9.18
C TYR A 350 37.56 -33.22 10.00
N GLU A 351 37.38 -33.16 11.31
CA GLU A 351 37.59 -34.29 12.22
C GLU A 351 36.27 -34.64 12.95
N ALA A 352 35.16 -34.59 12.20
CA ALA A 352 33.80 -34.68 12.70
C ALA A 352 33.33 -36.12 12.97
N PHE A 353 33.92 -36.76 13.98
CA PHE A 353 33.38 -38.02 14.55
C PHE A 353 33.23 -38.02 16.09
N ALA A 354 33.97 -37.18 16.82
CA ALA A 354 33.84 -37.04 18.26
C ALA A 354 33.88 -35.56 18.68
N THR A 355 32.69 -34.95 18.81
CA THR A 355 32.51 -33.72 19.58
C THR A 355 31.66 -34.06 20.79
N ASP A 356 32.28 -34.25 21.94
CA ASP A 356 31.54 -34.47 23.19
C ASP A 356 30.98 -33.14 23.69
N MET A 357 29.69 -33.12 24.00
CA MET A 357 28.95 -31.93 24.43
C MET A 357 28.42 -32.16 25.84
N TYR A 358 28.61 -31.18 26.73
CA TYR A 358 28.20 -31.28 28.13
C TYR A 358 27.29 -30.12 28.55
N VAL A 359 26.38 -30.40 29.49
CA VAL A 359 25.56 -29.41 30.19
C VAL A 359 25.75 -29.65 31.69
N ASP A 360 26.29 -28.68 32.41
CA ASP A 360 26.70 -28.79 33.83
C ASP A 360 27.55 -30.06 34.12
N GLY A 361 28.53 -30.35 33.25
CA GLY A 361 29.37 -31.55 33.35
C GLY A 361 28.67 -32.88 33.06
N LYS A 362 27.41 -32.88 32.59
CA LYS A 362 26.70 -34.08 32.12
C LYS A 362 26.78 -34.19 30.60
N GLN A 363 27.39 -35.28 30.12
CA GLN A 363 27.51 -35.59 28.70
C GLN A 363 26.12 -35.74 28.06
N GLN A 364 25.96 -35.16 26.87
CA GLN A 364 24.77 -35.32 26.04
C GLN A 364 25.00 -36.46 25.05
N PHE A 365 24.06 -37.40 24.93
CA PHE A 365 24.22 -38.59 24.08
C PHE A 365 23.44 -38.51 22.76
N ASP A 366 22.35 -37.74 22.72
CA ASP A 366 21.52 -37.52 21.54
C ASP A 366 22.13 -36.46 20.58
N ILE A 367 23.41 -36.65 20.21
CA ILE A 367 24.16 -35.72 19.34
C ILE A 367 24.03 -36.14 17.87
N TYR A 368 23.59 -35.21 17.02
CA TYR A 368 23.39 -35.41 15.58
C TYR A 368 24.16 -34.40 14.73
N ASP A 369 24.26 -34.66 13.42
CA ASP A 369 24.85 -33.74 12.43
C ASP A 369 23.88 -32.61 12.14
N ALA A 370 24.38 -31.38 12.09
CA ALA A 370 23.57 -30.19 11.79
C ALA A 370 24.36 -29.18 10.96
N LEU A 371 23.70 -28.26 10.27
CA LEU A 371 24.37 -27.06 9.75
C LEU A 371 24.42 -25.99 10.85
N GLU A 372 25.51 -25.24 10.95
CA GLU A 372 25.69 -24.13 11.91
C GLU A 372 24.55 -23.10 11.82
N ASP A 373 24.36 -22.53 10.64
CA ASP A 373 23.36 -21.53 10.28
C ASP A 373 22.71 -21.93 8.93
N LYS A 374 21.85 -21.06 8.40
CA LYS A 374 21.28 -21.12 7.05
C LYS A 374 22.34 -21.35 5.96
N ALA A 375 22.01 -22.19 4.98
CA ALA A 375 22.73 -22.28 3.72
C ALA A 375 22.20 -21.22 2.73
N TYR A 376 22.86 -21.08 1.58
CA TYR A 376 22.52 -20.09 0.56
C TYR A 376 22.37 -20.75 -0.82
N PHE A 377 21.12 -20.95 -1.24
CA PHE A 377 20.80 -21.35 -2.61
C PHE A 377 21.00 -20.14 -3.54
N SER A 378 21.88 -20.28 -4.51
CA SER A 378 22.41 -19.16 -5.31
C SER A 378 22.42 -19.51 -6.79
N PHE A 379 21.98 -18.59 -7.63
CA PHE A 379 21.89 -18.75 -9.09
C PHE A 379 21.92 -17.39 -9.77
N GLU A 380 22.39 -17.33 -11.02
CA GLU A 380 22.26 -16.12 -11.83
C GLU A 380 20.97 -16.18 -12.64
N VAL A 381 20.20 -15.09 -12.66
CA VAL A 381 18.92 -14.98 -13.42
C VAL A 381 18.97 -13.83 -14.43
N ASN A 382 18.28 -13.99 -15.56
CA ASN A 382 18.14 -12.99 -16.60
C ASN A 382 16.79 -13.14 -17.33
N ARG A 383 16.18 -12.03 -17.76
CA ARG A 383 14.86 -11.89 -18.40
C ARG A 383 13.62 -12.18 -17.56
N THR A 384 13.67 -12.06 -16.23
CA THR A 384 12.39 -12.02 -15.47
C THR A 384 11.64 -10.72 -15.75
N THR A 385 10.31 -10.80 -15.72
CA THR A 385 9.36 -9.71 -15.97
C THR A 385 8.57 -9.38 -14.69
N SER A 386 8.48 -8.10 -14.31
CA SER A 386 7.85 -7.67 -13.04
C SER A 386 6.35 -7.93 -12.92
N GLU A 387 5.66 -8.12 -14.05
CA GLU A 387 4.23 -8.45 -14.08
C GLU A 387 3.95 -9.85 -13.51
N TYR A 388 4.90 -10.78 -13.69
CA TYR A 388 4.75 -12.20 -13.43
C TYR A 388 5.22 -12.58 -12.02
N LYS A 389 4.56 -13.57 -11.43
CA LYS A 389 4.82 -14.00 -10.06
C LYS A 389 5.74 -15.22 -10.09
N ASN A 390 7.04 -14.99 -10.25
CA ASN A 390 8.06 -16.05 -10.27
C ASN A 390 8.58 -16.39 -8.87
N GLY A 391 9.17 -17.57 -8.66
CA GLY A 391 9.66 -17.93 -7.33
C GLY A 391 10.69 -19.04 -7.24
N VAL A 392 11.38 -19.08 -6.11
CA VAL A 392 12.11 -20.23 -5.61
C VAL A 392 11.24 -20.94 -4.57
N VAL A 393 11.08 -22.25 -4.74
CA VAL A 393 10.20 -23.10 -3.96
C VAL A 393 11.00 -24.22 -3.28
N MET A 394 10.64 -24.53 -2.04
CA MET A 394 11.16 -25.69 -1.30
C MET A 394 10.07 -26.21 -0.37
N ASN A 395 9.86 -27.53 -0.30
CA ASN A 395 8.82 -28.16 0.53
C ASN A 395 7.43 -27.50 0.33
N ASP A 396 7.04 -27.31 -0.94
CA ASP A 396 5.80 -26.66 -1.41
C ASP A 396 5.56 -25.22 -0.90
N LYS A 397 6.61 -24.55 -0.42
CA LYS A 397 6.57 -23.15 0.04
C LYS A 397 7.46 -22.28 -0.83
N VAL A 398 6.99 -21.07 -1.12
CA VAL A 398 7.81 -20.01 -1.72
C VAL A 398 8.80 -19.50 -0.68
N ILE A 399 10.08 -19.80 -0.87
CA ILE A 399 11.17 -19.29 -0.02
C ILE A 399 11.76 -17.97 -0.55
N LYS A 400 11.53 -17.64 -1.83
CA LYS A 400 11.86 -16.34 -2.43
C LYS A 400 10.90 -16.04 -3.60
N ALA A 401 10.30 -14.86 -3.62
CA ALA A 401 9.64 -14.33 -4.82
C ALA A 401 10.67 -13.64 -5.75
N LEU A 402 10.46 -13.73 -7.06
CA LEU A 402 11.34 -13.25 -8.13
C LEU A 402 10.60 -12.27 -9.07
N ASN A 403 9.63 -11.54 -8.53
CA ASN A 403 8.67 -10.68 -9.24
C ASN A 403 9.28 -9.32 -9.66
N SER A 404 10.55 -9.29 -10.04
CA SER A 404 11.27 -8.06 -10.39
C SER A 404 11.85 -8.19 -11.79
N LYS A 405 11.80 -7.10 -12.55
CA LYS A 405 12.39 -7.08 -13.89
C LYS A 405 13.92 -7.17 -13.79
N ILE A 406 14.52 -8.23 -14.34
CA ILE A 406 15.97 -8.43 -14.34
C ILE A 406 16.40 -8.66 -15.78
N SER A 407 17.08 -7.69 -16.39
CA SER A 407 17.42 -7.72 -17.83
C SER A 407 18.88 -8.07 -18.13
N ASN A 408 19.67 -8.39 -17.11
CA ASN A 408 21.05 -8.85 -17.22
C ASN A 408 21.32 -9.92 -16.15
N TYR A 409 22.26 -10.85 -16.39
CA TYR A 409 22.58 -11.94 -15.46
C TYR A 409 22.97 -11.40 -14.07
N THR A 410 22.06 -11.58 -13.12
CA THR A 410 22.16 -11.07 -11.74
C THR A 410 22.14 -12.23 -10.77
N THR A 411 23.12 -12.33 -9.87
CA THR A 411 23.17 -13.43 -8.89
C THR A 411 22.12 -13.22 -7.80
N ILE A 412 21.08 -14.04 -7.81
CA ILE A 412 20.12 -14.16 -6.72
C ILE A 412 20.70 -15.07 -5.65
N THR A 413 20.62 -14.60 -4.41
CA THR A 413 20.97 -15.37 -3.20
C THR A 413 19.70 -15.57 -2.38
N VAL A 414 19.41 -16.82 -2.01
CA VAL A 414 18.27 -17.21 -1.18
C VAL A 414 18.78 -17.93 0.08
N PRO A 415 18.60 -17.35 1.28
CA PRO A 415 18.90 -18.05 2.52
C PRO A 415 17.89 -19.18 2.75
N VAL A 416 18.38 -20.37 3.07
CA VAL A 416 17.60 -21.59 3.33
C VAL A 416 17.88 -22.05 4.76
N SER A 417 16.84 -22.23 5.57
CA SER A 417 17.04 -22.55 7.00
C SER A 417 17.77 -23.88 7.20
N SER A 418 18.66 -23.96 8.19
CA SER A 418 19.28 -25.22 8.61
C SER A 418 18.26 -26.28 9.04
N SER A 419 17.03 -25.86 9.40
CA SER A 419 15.92 -26.72 9.79
C SER A 419 15.08 -27.25 8.61
N GLU A 420 15.29 -26.75 7.41
CA GLU A 420 14.58 -27.17 6.19
C GLU A 420 15.44 -28.09 5.31
N LEU A 421 16.74 -28.14 5.57
CA LEU A 421 17.72 -29.01 4.92
C LEU A 421 17.97 -30.28 5.75
N LYS A 422 18.29 -31.36 5.03
CA LYS A 422 18.63 -32.68 5.57
C LYS A 422 20.05 -33.06 5.16
N ILE A 423 20.74 -33.80 6.04
CA ILE A 423 22.13 -34.24 5.85
C ILE A 423 22.14 -35.75 5.57
N GLY A 424 22.74 -36.15 4.45
CA GLY A 424 22.68 -37.52 3.93
C GLY A 424 21.36 -37.89 3.23
N GLU A 425 20.56 -36.89 2.82
CA GLU A 425 19.36 -37.04 1.99
C GLU A 425 19.33 -35.97 0.89
N ASP A 426 18.55 -36.23 -0.17
CA ASP A 426 18.32 -35.28 -1.28
C ASP A 426 17.51 -34.06 -0.82
N ASN A 427 18.10 -32.88 -0.98
CA ASN A 427 17.42 -31.60 -0.77
C ASN A 427 16.97 -31.05 -2.12
N THR A 428 15.66 -31.07 -2.40
CA THR A 428 15.13 -30.48 -3.64
C THR A 428 14.75 -29.02 -3.43
N ILE A 429 15.37 -28.12 -4.21
CA ILE A 429 15.00 -26.70 -4.30
C ILE A 429 14.65 -26.42 -5.75
N SER A 430 13.53 -25.75 -6.01
CA SER A 430 12.99 -25.54 -7.35
C SER A 430 12.96 -24.07 -7.71
N ILE A 431 13.22 -23.74 -8.96
CA ILE A 431 12.94 -22.41 -9.54
C ILE A 431 11.75 -22.57 -10.48
N ARG A 432 10.75 -21.69 -10.32
CA ARG A 432 9.47 -21.78 -11.01
C ARG A 432 9.06 -20.44 -11.62
N ALA A 433 8.68 -20.48 -12.88
CA ALA A 433 7.93 -19.43 -13.55
C ALA A 433 6.46 -19.49 -13.10
N GLY A 434 5.89 -18.34 -12.78
CA GLY A 434 4.45 -18.20 -12.57
C GLY A 434 3.83 -17.34 -13.67
N SER A 435 2.50 -17.23 -13.67
CA SER A 435 1.80 -16.26 -14.52
C SER A 435 1.69 -14.90 -13.83
N ARG A 436 0.95 -13.96 -14.44
CA ARG A 436 0.46 -12.75 -13.76
C ARG A 436 -0.39 -13.06 -12.52
N LEU A 437 -1.02 -14.24 -12.43
CA LEU A 437 -1.80 -14.67 -11.26
C LEU A 437 -0.89 -15.08 -10.10
N GLY A 438 -0.04 -16.11 -10.27
CA GLY A 438 0.70 -16.68 -9.15
C GLY A 438 1.84 -17.65 -9.52
N ILE A 439 2.70 -17.91 -8.53
CA ILE A 439 3.83 -18.86 -8.62
C ILE A 439 3.32 -20.28 -8.86
N PHE A 440 2.31 -20.69 -8.08
CA PHE A 440 1.62 -21.98 -8.21
C PHE A 440 0.36 -21.88 -9.09
N ASP A 441 0.44 -21.11 -10.17
CA ASP A 441 -0.51 -21.25 -11.26
C ASP A 441 -0.10 -22.46 -12.10
N ASP A 442 -0.90 -23.53 -12.06
CA ASP A 442 -0.75 -24.77 -12.83
C ASP A 442 -1.75 -24.84 -14.02
N ASP A 443 -2.46 -23.75 -14.33
CA ASP A 443 -3.34 -23.66 -15.50
C ASP A 443 -2.52 -23.41 -16.78
N ASP A 444 -2.57 -24.34 -17.73
CA ASP A 444 -1.83 -24.29 -19.01
C ASP A 444 -2.32 -23.18 -19.96
N ASP A 445 -3.55 -22.66 -19.80
CA ASP A 445 -4.08 -21.57 -20.66
C ASP A 445 -3.51 -20.19 -20.27
N ASN A 446 -2.91 -20.04 -19.08
CA ASN A 446 -2.36 -18.77 -18.60
C ASN A 446 -0.86 -18.68 -18.87
N ASN A 447 -0.42 -17.74 -19.72
CA ASN A 447 1.00 -17.53 -20.06
C ASN A 447 1.87 -17.34 -18.79
N LYS A 448 3.05 -17.99 -18.76
CA LYS A 448 4.07 -17.87 -17.70
C LYS A 448 5.17 -16.88 -18.12
N ASP A 449 6.20 -16.67 -17.31
CA ASP A 449 7.35 -15.81 -17.65
C ASP A 449 8.49 -16.64 -18.26
N ASP A 450 9.05 -16.20 -19.39
CA ASP A 450 10.14 -16.88 -20.10
C ASP A 450 11.51 -16.26 -19.75
N PHE A 451 12.17 -16.83 -18.74
CA PHE A 451 13.45 -16.36 -18.24
C PHE A 451 14.56 -17.43 -18.27
N TYR A 452 15.79 -16.98 -18.04
CA TYR A 452 16.99 -17.80 -18.06
C TYR A 452 17.68 -17.82 -16.71
N ILE A 453 18.20 -18.98 -16.33
CA ILE A 453 19.07 -19.17 -15.15
C ILE A 453 20.36 -19.91 -15.50
N ARG A 454 21.41 -19.68 -14.71
CA ARG A 454 22.69 -20.42 -14.76
C ARG A 454 23.42 -20.40 -13.41
N ASN A 455 24.59 -21.03 -13.34
CA ASN A 455 25.48 -21.00 -12.15
C ASN A 455 24.80 -21.42 -10.82
N VAL A 456 23.86 -22.35 -10.89
CA VAL A 456 23.07 -22.83 -9.75
C VAL A 456 23.97 -23.58 -8.75
N ARG A 457 23.86 -23.27 -7.46
CA ARG A 457 24.62 -23.87 -6.36
C ARG A 457 23.93 -23.70 -5.00
N LEU A 458 24.23 -24.58 -4.05
CA LEU A 458 23.89 -24.42 -2.64
C LEU A 458 25.18 -24.26 -1.83
N THR A 459 25.36 -23.12 -1.17
CA THR A 459 26.55 -22.85 -0.35
C THR A 459 26.24 -23.08 1.13
N LEU A 460 27.00 -23.94 1.78
CA LEU A 460 26.91 -24.19 3.23
C LEU A 460 27.60 -23.08 4.06
N PRO A 461 27.28 -22.93 5.36
CA PRO A 461 27.92 -21.92 6.23
C PRO A 461 29.46 -21.94 6.24
N ASN A 462 30.07 -23.13 6.12
CA ASN A 462 31.53 -23.32 6.03
C ASN A 462 32.13 -22.95 4.66
N GLY A 463 31.34 -22.42 3.72
CA GLY A 463 31.77 -22.01 2.38
C GLY A 463 31.86 -23.15 1.36
N TYR A 464 31.47 -24.38 1.71
CA TYR A 464 31.42 -25.48 0.76
C TYR A 464 30.27 -25.27 -0.24
N GLN A 465 30.58 -25.25 -1.55
CA GLN A 465 29.59 -25.05 -2.62
C GLN A 465 29.20 -26.39 -3.25
N ILE A 466 27.96 -26.80 -3.04
CA ILE A 466 27.36 -28.01 -3.62
C ILE A 466 26.70 -27.62 -4.96
N ARG A 467 26.99 -28.36 -6.03
CA ARG A 467 26.29 -28.24 -7.32
C ARG A 467 25.12 -29.23 -7.38
N PRO A 468 24.10 -28.99 -8.23
CA PRO A 468 23.03 -29.97 -8.42
C PRO A 468 23.60 -31.32 -8.86
N GLU A 469 23.04 -32.43 -8.36
CA GLU A 469 23.47 -33.78 -8.77
C GLU A 469 23.26 -34.04 -10.28
N GLN A 470 22.28 -33.35 -10.87
CA GLN A 470 21.92 -33.53 -12.28
C GLN A 470 23.00 -32.92 -13.17
N SER A 471 23.65 -33.77 -13.97
CA SER A 471 24.77 -33.39 -14.86
C SER A 471 24.41 -32.40 -15.96
N GLU A 472 23.12 -32.17 -16.20
CA GLU A 472 22.62 -31.11 -17.08
C GLU A 472 22.61 -29.72 -16.43
N TYR A 473 22.77 -29.61 -15.11
CA TYR A 473 22.70 -28.36 -14.32
C TYR A 473 23.97 -28.07 -13.49
N ASN A 474 25.00 -28.94 -13.53
CA ASN A 474 26.21 -28.78 -12.72
C ASN A 474 27.29 -27.88 -13.35
N ASP A 475 27.26 -27.69 -14.68
CA ASP A 475 28.08 -26.73 -15.42
C ASP A 475 27.62 -25.28 -15.12
N PRO A 476 28.47 -24.42 -14.55
CA PRO A 476 28.07 -23.05 -14.19
C PRO A 476 27.83 -22.14 -15.41
N SER A 477 28.39 -22.46 -16.57
CA SER A 477 28.20 -21.71 -17.82
C SER A 477 26.87 -22.04 -18.51
N LYS A 478 26.25 -23.16 -18.14
CA LYS A 478 25.03 -23.69 -18.75
C LYS A 478 23.84 -22.78 -18.52
N ILE A 479 23.26 -22.29 -19.62
CA ILE A 479 21.98 -21.60 -19.63
C ILE A 479 20.85 -22.62 -19.60
N ILE A 480 19.90 -22.42 -18.69
CA ILE A 480 18.67 -23.19 -18.49
C ILE A 480 17.49 -22.23 -18.68
N ALA A 481 16.45 -22.63 -19.42
CA ALA A 481 15.24 -21.84 -19.60
C ALA A 481 14.14 -22.27 -18.63
N VAL A 482 13.46 -21.31 -18.01
CA VAL A 482 12.32 -21.49 -17.10
C VAL A 482 11.16 -20.67 -17.65
N GLY A 483 9.98 -21.27 -17.77
CA GLY A 483 8.85 -20.69 -18.52
C GLY A 483 8.11 -21.73 -19.36
N ASP A 484 7.29 -21.26 -20.29
CA ASP A 484 6.38 -22.04 -21.13
C ASP A 484 6.71 -21.98 -22.64
N ASP A 485 7.71 -21.21 -23.12
CA ASP A 485 8.13 -21.31 -24.53
C ASP A 485 8.81 -22.65 -24.86
N THR A 486 7.98 -23.57 -25.34
CA THR A 486 8.34 -24.86 -25.94
C THR A 486 9.46 -24.78 -26.98
N LYS A 487 9.68 -23.64 -27.66
CA LYS A 487 10.79 -23.45 -28.61
C LYS A 487 12.14 -23.29 -27.93
N LEU A 488 12.17 -22.76 -26.71
CA LEU A 488 13.37 -22.67 -25.86
C LEU A 488 13.64 -23.98 -25.11
N LYS A 489 12.70 -24.94 -25.16
CA LYS A 489 12.63 -26.10 -24.25
C LYS A 489 12.58 -25.66 -22.78
N ALA A 490 11.88 -24.56 -22.51
CA ALA A 490 11.63 -24.11 -21.15
C ALA A 490 10.84 -25.17 -20.36
N SER A 491 10.90 -25.07 -19.04
CA SER A 491 10.02 -25.81 -18.14
C SER A 491 9.51 -24.87 -17.07
N VAL A 492 8.19 -24.90 -16.81
CA VAL A 492 7.55 -24.00 -15.85
C VAL A 492 8.19 -24.13 -14.47
N GLN A 493 8.62 -25.33 -14.09
CA GLN A 493 9.37 -25.60 -12.87
C GLN A 493 10.62 -26.44 -13.17
N VAL A 494 11.78 -25.98 -12.70
CA VAL A 494 13.05 -26.71 -12.75
C VAL A 494 13.47 -27.08 -11.32
N ASN A 495 13.71 -28.37 -11.08
CA ASN A 495 14.02 -28.93 -9.77
C ASN A 495 15.54 -29.20 -9.66
N PHE A 496 16.19 -28.71 -8.61
CA PHE A 496 17.63 -28.94 -8.34
C PHE A 496 17.77 -29.78 -7.08
N ARG A 497 18.45 -30.94 -7.17
CA ARG A 497 18.73 -31.79 -6.00
C ARG A 497 20.14 -31.56 -5.49
N PHE A 498 20.25 -31.29 -4.20
CA PHE A 498 21.51 -31.11 -3.48
C PHE A 498 21.65 -32.16 -2.39
N ASN A 499 22.65 -33.03 -2.55
CA ASN A 499 23.04 -34.01 -1.56
C ASN A 499 24.04 -33.37 -0.59
N ILE A 500 23.65 -33.22 0.69
CA ILE A 500 24.54 -32.69 1.73
C ILE A 500 25.23 -33.90 2.39
N ASP A 501 26.36 -34.30 1.82
CA ASP A 501 27.18 -35.38 2.37
C ASP A 501 27.66 -35.04 3.79
N LYS A 502 27.73 -36.04 4.68
CA LYS A 502 28.18 -35.84 6.07
C LYS A 502 29.64 -35.36 6.15
N SER A 503 30.47 -35.68 5.15
CA SER A 503 31.88 -35.30 5.08
C SER A 503 32.15 -33.82 4.81
N ILE A 504 31.11 -33.04 4.51
CA ILE A 504 31.20 -31.57 4.33
C ILE A 504 30.46 -30.79 5.44
N VAL A 505 30.02 -31.47 6.50
CA VAL A 505 29.31 -30.87 7.64
C VAL A 505 30.21 -30.83 8.88
N TYR A 506 30.61 -29.63 9.29
CA TYR A 506 31.56 -29.43 10.40
C TYR A 506 30.85 -28.94 11.67
N THR A 507 29.67 -29.48 11.97
CA THR A 507 28.85 -29.05 13.11
C THR A 507 28.02 -30.20 13.67
N ARG A 508 28.04 -30.32 14.99
CA ARG A 508 27.33 -31.33 15.79
C ARG A 508 26.37 -30.62 16.74
N ALA A 509 25.18 -31.18 16.97
CA ALA A 509 24.14 -30.52 17.74
C ALA A 509 23.38 -31.47 18.68
N CYS A 510 22.85 -30.91 19.78
CA CYS A 510 21.95 -31.59 20.71
C CYS A 510 20.82 -30.67 21.19
N LYS A 511 19.66 -31.24 21.53
CA LYS A 511 18.50 -30.48 22.01
C LYS A 511 18.47 -30.44 23.53
N ILE A 512 18.61 -29.24 24.10
CA ILE A 512 18.53 -29.00 25.54
C ILE A 512 17.10 -28.58 25.89
N ASP A 513 16.43 -29.36 26.73
CA ASP A 513 15.09 -29.08 27.25
C ASP A 513 15.18 -28.31 28.58
N THR A 514 15.31 -26.99 28.50
CA THR A 514 15.62 -26.13 29.67
C THR A 514 14.58 -26.20 30.78
N ARG A 515 13.36 -26.68 30.49
CA ARG A 515 12.29 -26.93 31.47
C ARG A 515 12.61 -28.04 32.48
N LYS A 516 13.66 -28.83 32.20
CA LYS A 516 14.21 -29.86 33.10
C LYS A 516 15.42 -29.34 33.90
N MET A 517 15.84 -28.11 33.67
CA MET A 517 16.92 -27.43 34.38
C MET A 517 16.33 -26.49 35.43
N SER A 518 17.13 -26.09 36.41
CA SER A 518 16.82 -24.94 37.26
C SER A 518 16.87 -23.65 36.46
N ASP A 519 16.30 -22.57 37.00
CA ASP A 519 16.60 -21.22 36.52
C ASP A 519 17.90 -20.72 37.17
N GLY A 520 18.71 -19.98 36.42
CA GLY A 520 20.04 -19.51 36.83
C GLY A 520 21.12 -19.76 35.79
N THR A 521 22.39 -19.59 36.17
CA THR A 521 23.54 -19.80 35.27
C THR A 521 23.88 -21.27 35.13
N HIS A 522 23.93 -21.75 33.90
CA HIS A 522 24.31 -23.12 33.53
C HIS A 522 25.51 -23.12 32.60
N ALA A 523 26.37 -24.15 32.72
CA ALA A 523 27.54 -24.31 31.89
C ALA A 523 27.22 -25.20 30.68
N VAL A 524 27.60 -24.76 29.48
CA VAL A 524 27.56 -25.58 28.27
C VAL A 524 28.93 -25.66 27.64
N GLU A 525 29.34 -26.85 27.25
CA GLU A 525 30.72 -27.15 26.85
C GLU A 525 30.75 -28.04 25.62
N ALA A 526 31.77 -27.87 24.78
CA ALA A 526 32.10 -28.81 23.72
C ALA A 526 33.61 -29.07 23.68
N TYR A 527 33.96 -30.33 23.41
CA TYR A 527 35.33 -30.85 23.36
C TYR A 527 35.60 -31.44 21.97
N LEU A 528 36.71 -31.06 21.34
CA LEU A 528 37.20 -31.64 20.08
C LEU A 528 38.72 -31.81 20.15
N ASN A 529 39.18 -33.05 20.23
CA ASN A 529 40.57 -33.40 20.54
C ASN A 529 41.06 -32.66 21.80
N ASN A 530 42.17 -31.91 21.71
CA ASN A 530 42.74 -31.11 22.80
C ASN A 530 42.09 -29.71 22.96
N ASN A 531 41.05 -29.39 22.20
CA ASN A 531 40.39 -28.08 22.23
C ASN A 531 39.06 -28.17 23.00
N THR A 532 38.81 -27.17 23.84
CA THR A 532 37.59 -27.04 24.64
C THR A 532 37.02 -25.65 24.46
N VAL A 533 35.71 -25.54 24.29
CA VAL A 533 34.98 -24.29 24.41
C VAL A 533 33.91 -24.43 25.50
N THR A 534 33.92 -23.49 26.43
CA THR A 534 32.92 -23.38 27.51
C THR A 534 32.18 -22.07 27.34
N LYS A 535 30.86 -22.10 27.50
CA LYS A 535 29.99 -20.91 27.54
C LYS A 535 29.02 -20.99 28.72
N LYS A 536 28.62 -19.82 29.21
CA LYS A 536 27.55 -19.69 30.20
C LYS A 536 26.24 -19.30 29.53
N ILE A 537 25.18 -20.03 29.81
CA ILE A 537 23.80 -19.64 29.48
C ILE A 537 23.05 -19.33 30.78
N ILE A 538 22.05 -18.47 30.72
CA ILE A 538 21.14 -18.21 31.84
C ILE A 538 19.79 -18.84 31.48
N VAL A 539 19.43 -19.91 32.18
CA VAL A 539 18.12 -20.53 32.04
C VAL A 539 17.09 -19.71 32.80
N ASP A 540 15.97 -19.41 32.15
CA ASP A 540 14.85 -18.66 32.70
C ASP A 540 13.53 -19.24 32.19
N ASN A 541 12.95 -20.19 32.93
CA ASN A 541 11.63 -20.76 32.65
C ASN A 541 10.53 -20.09 33.49
N THR A 542 10.87 -19.24 34.47
CA THR A 542 9.93 -18.55 35.34
C THR A 542 9.23 -17.42 34.60
N PRO A 543 7.88 -17.33 34.63
CA PRO A 543 7.17 -16.18 34.10
C PRO A 543 7.11 -15.02 35.09
N PRO A 544 6.98 -13.76 34.61
CA PRO A 544 6.94 -12.56 35.44
C PRO A 544 5.97 -12.63 36.62
N ALA A 545 6.38 -12.04 37.74
CA ALA A 545 5.58 -11.91 38.95
C ALA A 545 4.64 -10.69 38.86
N VAL A 546 3.47 -10.82 39.49
CA VAL A 546 2.45 -9.77 39.56
C VAL A 546 1.87 -9.71 40.98
N GLU A 547 2.10 -8.59 41.67
CA GLU A 547 1.61 -8.34 43.02
C GLU A 547 0.58 -7.19 43.02
N PRO A 548 -0.62 -7.38 43.58
CA PRO A 548 -1.60 -6.32 43.70
C PRO A 548 -1.23 -5.36 44.84
N LEU A 549 -1.07 -4.07 44.52
CA LEU A 549 -0.96 -2.98 45.50
C LEU A 549 -2.34 -2.49 45.98
N ILE A 550 -3.38 -3.27 45.69
CA ILE A 550 -4.78 -3.10 46.07
C ILE A 550 -5.27 -4.36 46.80
N ASN A 551 -6.02 -4.23 47.90
CA ASN A 551 -6.56 -5.40 48.60
C ASN A 551 -7.74 -6.01 47.83
N THR A 552 -7.53 -7.15 47.19
CA THR A 552 -8.49 -7.85 46.32
C THR A 552 -9.55 -8.67 47.06
N LYS A 553 -9.54 -8.67 48.40
CA LYS A 553 -10.50 -9.39 49.26
C LYS A 553 -11.42 -8.48 50.07
N LYS A 554 -11.38 -7.17 49.84
CA LYS A 554 -12.15 -6.17 50.58
C LYS A 554 -13.24 -5.55 49.71
N ASP A 555 -14.39 -5.25 50.30
CA ASP A 555 -15.40 -4.36 49.74
C ASP A 555 -14.91 -2.91 49.71
N TYR A 556 -15.04 -2.25 48.56
CA TYR A 556 -14.67 -0.87 48.35
C TYR A 556 -15.85 0.09 48.48
N LYS A 557 -15.59 1.18 49.20
CA LYS A 557 -16.50 2.29 49.47
C LYS A 557 -15.71 3.60 49.41
N GLY A 558 -16.27 4.65 48.83
CA GLY A 558 -15.55 5.87 48.47
C GLY A 558 -14.46 5.67 47.39
N LYS A 559 -13.30 6.32 47.59
CA LYS A 559 -12.19 6.37 46.61
C LYS A 559 -11.42 5.05 46.52
N ILE A 560 -11.02 4.68 45.31
CA ILE A 560 -10.31 3.44 44.96
C ILE A 560 -9.06 3.77 44.14
N LYS A 561 -7.94 3.11 44.44
CA LYS A 561 -6.71 3.13 43.63
C LYS A 561 -6.37 1.69 43.22
N ILE A 562 -6.44 1.38 41.94
CA ILE A 562 -6.03 0.09 41.37
C ILE A 562 -4.58 0.24 40.90
N ASP A 563 -3.69 -0.61 41.42
CA ASP A 563 -2.26 -0.50 41.20
C ASP A 563 -1.58 -1.86 41.44
N PHE A 564 -0.45 -2.11 40.77
CA PHE A 564 0.25 -3.40 40.77
C PHE A 564 1.76 -3.21 40.64
N ASN A 565 2.53 -4.04 41.31
CA ASN A 565 3.94 -4.26 41.02
C ASN A 565 4.04 -5.40 40.00
N VAL A 566 4.77 -5.18 38.90
CA VAL A 566 5.04 -6.19 37.85
C VAL A 566 6.55 -6.21 37.65
N TYR A 567 7.15 -7.36 37.92
CA TYR A 567 8.60 -7.53 37.90
C TYR A 567 8.96 -8.93 37.42
N ASP A 568 10.21 -9.09 37.03
CA ASP A 568 10.77 -10.36 36.61
C ASP A 568 12.18 -10.54 37.21
N GLY A 569 12.55 -11.78 37.48
CA GLY A 569 13.83 -12.14 38.10
C GLY A 569 14.87 -12.70 37.13
N GLY A 570 14.47 -12.99 35.89
CA GLY A 570 15.31 -13.59 34.85
C GLY A 570 15.66 -12.58 33.76
N ALA A 571 15.19 -12.84 32.54
CA ALA A 571 15.50 -12.05 31.35
C ALA A 571 14.96 -10.62 31.39
N GLY A 572 14.07 -10.30 32.33
CA GLY A 572 13.38 -9.04 32.50
C GLY A 572 12.14 -8.93 31.61
N ILE A 573 11.24 -8.03 31.99
CA ILE A 573 10.00 -7.74 31.25
C ILE A 573 10.29 -7.33 29.80
N ASP A 574 9.57 -7.95 28.86
CA ASP A 574 9.37 -7.47 27.49
C ASP A 574 8.19 -6.50 27.47
N ASN A 575 7.01 -6.97 27.91
CA ASN A 575 5.81 -6.14 28.00
C ASN A 575 4.81 -6.64 29.05
N TYR A 576 3.91 -5.75 29.47
CA TYR A 576 2.73 -6.10 30.24
C TYR A 576 1.54 -5.21 29.86
N SER A 577 0.33 -5.66 30.19
CA SER A 577 -0.91 -4.90 30.00
C SER A 577 -1.91 -5.20 31.10
N VAL A 578 -2.76 -4.21 31.42
CA VAL A 578 -3.79 -4.31 32.46
C VAL A 578 -5.14 -3.88 31.89
N LYS A 579 -6.17 -4.67 32.19
CA LYS A 579 -7.57 -4.37 31.86
C LYS A 579 -8.43 -4.35 33.11
N PHE A 580 -9.31 -3.37 33.21
CA PHE A 580 -10.36 -3.28 34.23
C PHE A 580 -11.72 -3.36 33.51
N ASP A 581 -12.50 -4.40 33.83
CA ASP A 581 -13.75 -4.76 33.14
C ASP A 581 -13.61 -4.72 31.61
N ASN A 582 -12.59 -5.44 31.10
CA ASN A 582 -12.15 -5.52 29.70
C ASN A 582 -11.56 -4.24 29.08
N ASN A 583 -11.75 -3.06 29.69
CA ASN A 583 -11.17 -1.81 29.22
C ASN A 583 -9.67 -1.71 29.60
N PRO A 584 -8.76 -1.37 28.68
CA PRO A 584 -7.36 -1.11 29.02
C PRO A 584 -7.22 0.05 30.01
N ILE A 585 -6.33 -0.08 31.00
CA ILE A 585 -6.02 0.99 31.97
C ILE A 585 -4.51 1.17 32.14
N THR A 586 -4.10 2.41 32.42
CA THR A 586 -2.75 2.74 32.89
C THR A 586 -2.72 2.72 34.42
N LEU A 587 -1.62 2.23 35.00
CA LEU A 587 -1.41 2.25 36.45
C LEU A 587 -0.61 3.50 36.88
N PRO A 588 -0.89 4.07 38.07
CA PRO A 588 -1.97 3.74 38.99
C PRO A 588 -3.33 4.31 38.56
N TYR A 589 -4.33 3.46 38.41
CA TYR A 589 -5.69 3.86 38.03
C TYR A 589 -6.49 4.33 39.24
N LYS A 590 -7.25 5.42 39.11
CA LYS A 590 -8.00 6.06 40.21
C LYS A 590 -9.48 6.14 39.85
N THR A 591 -10.35 5.70 40.76
CA THR A 591 -11.81 5.71 40.59
C THR A 591 -12.52 5.83 41.96
N SER A 592 -13.85 5.71 42.00
CA SER A 592 -14.62 5.59 43.25
C SER A 592 -15.84 4.69 43.04
N SER A 593 -16.34 4.10 44.12
CA SER A 593 -17.60 3.34 44.14
C SER A 593 -18.80 4.11 43.58
N SER A 594 -18.85 5.43 43.76
CA SER A 594 -19.86 6.31 43.17
C SER A 594 -19.76 6.51 41.65
N LEU A 595 -18.64 6.10 41.03
CA LEU A 595 -18.40 6.11 39.58
C LEU A 595 -18.46 4.70 38.96
N LEU A 596 -18.75 3.68 39.77
CA LEU A 596 -18.83 2.28 39.36
C LEU A 596 -20.22 1.71 39.63
N THR A 597 -20.56 0.62 38.95
CA THR A 597 -21.70 -0.21 39.33
C THR A 597 -21.45 -0.92 40.65
N SER A 598 -22.49 -1.29 41.39
CA SER A 598 -22.32 -2.15 42.57
C SER A 598 -22.05 -3.59 42.17
N GLY A 599 -21.08 -4.25 42.82
CA GLY A 599 -20.78 -5.67 42.64
C GLY A 599 -19.32 -5.95 42.30
N ARG A 600 -19.09 -7.08 41.63
CA ARG A 600 -17.75 -7.62 41.35
C ARG A 600 -17.18 -7.09 40.05
N HIS A 601 -16.09 -6.34 40.15
CA HIS A 601 -15.28 -5.86 39.02
C HIS A 601 -14.05 -6.75 38.83
N ASN A 602 -13.63 -6.92 37.58
CA ASN A 602 -12.53 -7.82 37.20
C ASN A 602 -11.31 -7.04 36.71
N ILE A 603 -10.13 -7.45 37.18
CA ILE A 603 -8.84 -6.92 36.75
C ILE A 603 -8.03 -8.06 36.13
N CYS A 604 -7.65 -7.91 34.87
CA CYS A 604 -6.80 -8.87 34.16
C CYS A 604 -5.42 -8.24 33.92
N VAL A 605 -4.37 -8.84 34.47
CA VAL A 605 -2.97 -8.50 34.19
C VAL A 605 -2.38 -9.59 33.31
N ILE A 606 -1.74 -9.20 32.21
CA ILE A 606 -0.93 -10.09 31.36
C ILE A 606 0.48 -9.51 31.32
N ALA A 607 1.50 -10.32 31.59
CA ALA A 607 2.90 -9.93 31.53
C ALA A 607 3.75 -11.01 30.86
N LYS A 608 4.82 -10.60 30.19
CA LYS A 608 5.73 -11.44 29.40
C LYS A 608 7.17 -10.92 29.54
N ASP A 609 8.13 -11.83 29.70
CA ASP A 609 9.57 -11.56 29.68
C ASP A 609 10.18 -11.66 28.26
N LYS A 610 11.49 -11.39 28.16
CA LYS A 610 12.23 -11.39 26.88
C LYS A 610 12.52 -12.77 26.29
N VAL A 611 12.53 -13.86 27.07
CA VAL A 611 12.61 -15.25 26.56
C VAL A 611 11.22 -15.86 26.27
N GLY A 612 10.18 -15.09 26.59
CA GLY A 612 8.79 -15.32 26.24
C GLY A 612 8.06 -16.30 27.15
N ASN A 613 8.46 -16.45 28.42
CA ASN A 613 7.50 -16.95 29.39
C ASN A 613 6.41 -15.87 29.56
N SER A 614 5.27 -16.25 30.12
CA SER A 614 4.17 -15.30 30.29
C SER A 614 3.21 -15.75 31.36
N ILE A 615 2.57 -14.76 31.98
CA ILE A 615 1.56 -14.98 33.01
C ILE A 615 0.28 -14.22 32.65
N LYS A 616 -0.86 -14.80 33.00
CA LYS A 616 -2.16 -14.12 33.03
C LYS A 616 -2.75 -14.30 34.42
N LYS A 617 -2.86 -13.20 35.17
CA LYS A 617 -3.48 -13.19 36.51
C LYS A 617 -4.77 -12.38 36.46
N ASN A 618 -5.85 -13.03 36.84
CA ASN A 618 -7.14 -12.39 37.08
C ASN A 618 -7.28 -12.12 38.58
N TYR A 619 -7.60 -10.88 38.91
CA TYR A 619 -8.01 -10.43 40.24
C TYR A 619 -9.42 -9.86 40.15
N SER A 620 -10.06 -9.65 41.29
CA SER A 620 -11.32 -8.91 41.35
C SER A 620 -11.35 -8.01 42.57
N ILE A 621 -12.18 -6.97 42.52
CA ILE A 621 -12.60 -6.19 43.69
C ILE A 621 -14.12 -6.21 43.74
N ASN A 622 -14.68 -6.10 44.95
CA ASN A 622 -16.12 -5.91 45.13
C ASN A 622 -16.38 -4.45 45.53
N VAL A 623 -17.43 -3.85 44.97
CA VAL A 623 -17.79 -2.45 45.17
C VAL A 623 -19.20 -2.41 45.76
N VAL A 624 -19.37 -1.73 46.89
CA VAL A 624 -20.70 -1.60 47.50
C VAL A 624 -21.59 -0.70 46.65
N ASN A 625 -22.91 -0.87 46.74
CA ASN A 625 -23.83 0.13 46.20
C ASN A 625 -23.69 1.42 47.03
N GLU A 626 -22.99 2.42 46.50
CA GLU A 626 -22.74 3.70 47.17
C GLU A 626 -23.95 4.64 47.11
N ASN A 627 -24.78 4.54 46.06
CA ASN A 627 -25.81 5.55 45.81
C ASN A 627 -27.06 5.32 46.69
N PRO A 628 -27.53 6.34 47.43
CA PRO A 628 -28.81 6.27 48.13
C PRO A 628 -29.96 5.94 47.18
N TYR A 629 -30.97 5.20 47.64
CA TYR A 629 -32.19 4.99 46.85
C TYR A 629 -32.91 6.33 46.61
N PRO A 630 -33.50 6.56 45.41
CA PRO A 630 -34.29 7.76 45.14
C PRO A 630 -35.30 8.07 46.25
N PRO A 631 -35.31 9.31 46.80
CA PRO A 631 -36.29 9.71 47.81
C PRO A 631 -37.73 9.54 47.30
N LYS A 632 -38.61 9.01 48.14
CA LYS A 632 -40.02 8.74 47.78
C LYS A 632 -41.01 9.54 48.63
N LYS A 633 -42.06 10.09 48.02
CA LYS A 633 -43.22 10.65 48.74
C LYS A 633 -43.90 9.52 49.54
N VAL A 634 -44.45 9.89 50.70
CA VAL A 634 -45.21 9.01 51.59
C VAL A 634 -46.46 9.78 52.00
N ASP A 635 -47.62 9.15 51.87
CA ASP A 635 -48.90 9.81 52.16
C ASP A 635 -49.03 10.13 53.65
N SER A 636 -49.47 11.36 53.96
CA SER A 636 -49.72 11.82 55.31
C SER A 636 -51.20 11.69 55.65
N ALA A 637 -51.53 10.78 56.58
CA ALA A 637 -52.91 10.48 56.95
C ALA A 637 -53.75 11.69 57.44
N GLU A 638 -53.10 12.73 57.97
CA GLU A 638 -53.75 13.93 58.56
C GLU A 638 -52.99 15.23 58.20
N GLY A 639 -52.56 15.38 56.95
CA GLY A 639 -51.80 16.55 56.49
C GLY A 639 -52.66 17.81 56.25
N LYS A 640 -52.11 18.99 56.53
CA LYS A 640 -52.64 20.27 56.02
C LYS A 640 -52.16 20.50 54.58
N ASN A 641 -52.82 21.39 53.86
CA ASN A 641 -52.39 21.78 52.51
C ASN A 641 -50.92 22.25 52.53
N GLY A 642 -50.09 21.65 51.68
CA GLY A 642 -48.64 21.88 51.63
C GLY A 642 -47.75 21.00 52.51
N ASP A 643 -48.29 20.12 53.37
CA ASP A 643 -47.47 19.20 54.17
C ASP A 643 -46.91 18.04 53.34
N VAL A 644 -45.58 17.97 53.20
CA VAL A 644 -44.91 16.92 52.42
C VAL A 644 -44.04 16.02 53.30
N SER A 645 -44.13 14.71 53.05
CA SER A 645 -43.41 13.66 53.79
C SER A 645 -42.61 12.80 52.82
N ILE A 646 -41.28 12.76 52.97
CA ILE A 646 -40.35 12.09 52.05
C ILE A 646 -39.50 11.07 52.81
N ARG A 647 -39.56 9.81 52.39
CA ARG A 647 -38.71 8.74 52.91
C ARG A 647 -37.41 8.68 52.12
N VAL A 648 -36.28 8.69 52.84
CA VAL A 648 -34.94 8.46 52.26
C VAL A 648 -34.35 7.15 52.78
N LYS A 649 -33.62 6.43 51.93
CA LYS A 649 -32.92 5.19 52.32
C LYS A 649 -31.58 5.12 51.62
N ASP A 650 -30.54 4.85 52.38
CA ASP A 650 -29.22 4.49 51.89
C ASP A 650 -29.03 2.95 51.96
N PRO A 651 -28.50 2.29 50.92
CA PRO A 651 -28.25 0.83 50.90
C PRO A 651 -27.19 0.38 51.92
N THR A 652 -26.24 1.24 52.29
CA THR A 652 -25.17 0.96 53.27
C THR A 652 -25.45 1.55 54.67
N ASN A 653 -26.67 2.05 54.90
CA ASN A 653 -27.12 2.69 56.13
C ASN A 653 -26.38 3.98 56.51
N ASP A 654 -25.88 4.73 55.53
CA ASP A 654 -25.16 5.98 55.77
C ASP A 654 -26.05 7.14 56.27
N ARG A 655 -25.37 8.21 56.72
CA ARG A 655 -26.02 9.49 57.05
C ARG A 655 -26.07 10.40 55.84
N MET A 656 -27.28 10.74 55.42
CA MET A 656 -27.53 11.58 54.25
C MET A 656 -27.72 13.05 54.62
N LYS A 657 -27.32 13.93 53.70
CA LYS A 657 -27.89 15.26 53.49
C LYS A 657 -29.09 15.11 52.57
N VAL A 658 -30.25 15.61 52.97
CA VAL A 658 -31.50 15.58 52.20
C VAL A 658 -31.90 17.01 51.88
N SER A 659 -32.02 17.36 50.59
CA SER A 659 -32.24 18.75 50.16
C SER A 659 -33.43 18.83 49.19
N PHE A 660 -34.36 19.74 49.46
CA PHE A 660 -35.54 20.01 48.65
C PHE A 660 -35.27 21.21 47.74
N TYR A 661 -35.65 21.11 46.48
CA TYR A 661 -35.47 22.18 45.48
C TYR A 661 -36.75 22.35 44.67
N LYS A 662 -37.02 23.58 44.22
CA LYS A 662 -38.13 23.87 43.30
C LYS A 662 -37.89 23.18 41.95
N ALA A 663 -38.96 22.76 41.31
CA ALA A 663 -38.96 22.15 39.99
C ALA A 663 -40.05 22.76 39.10
N TYR A 664 -40.02 22.42 37.82
CA TYR A 664 -41.14 22.64 36.88
C TYR A 664 -41.36 21.40 36.03
N LYS A 665 -42.61 21.18 35.61
CA LYS A 665 -42.98 20.14 34.67
C LYS A 665 -43.89 20.72 33.59
N TYR A 666 -43.49 20.53 32.34
CA TYR A 666 -44.20 20.94 31.14
C TYR A 666 -44.59 19.70 30.33
N SER A 667 -45.84 19.59 29.90
CA SER A 667 -46.31 18.59 28.94
C SER A 667 -46.62 19.25 27.60
N ALA A 668 -46.87 18.48 26.54
CA ALA A 668 -47.13 19.00 25.19
C ALA A 668 -48.15 20.14 25.14
N ALA A 669 -49.26 20.05 25.87
CA ALA A 669 -50.29 21.10 25.93
C ALA A 669 -49.83 22.45 26.53
N SER A 670 -48.59 22.54 27.03
CA SER A 670 -47.92 23.77 27.51
C SER A 670 -46.77 24.26 26.61
N MET A 671 -46.55 23.59 25.47
CA MET A 671 -45.49 23.88 24.50
C MET A 671 -46.09 24.40 23.20
N ALA A 672 -45.27 25.05 22.35
CA ALA A 672 -45.61 25.22 20.94
C ALA A 672 -44.91 24.11 20.15
N ALA A 673 -45.67 23.26 19.46
CA ALA A 673 -45.15 22.14 18.68
C ALA A 673 -45.34 22.38 17.18
N PHE A 674 -44.44 21.84 16.37
CA PHE A 674 -44.41 21.99 14.92
C PHE A 674 -44.02 20.66 14.28
N GLN A 675 -44.50 20.40 13.06
CA GLN A 675 -44.13 19.24 12.25
C GLN A 675 -43.73 19.67 10.83
N GLY A 676 -42.81 18.92 10.22
CA GLY A 676 -42.39 19.18 8.85
C GLY A 676 -41.31 18.22 8.37
N GLU A 677 -40.73 18.54 7.22
CA GLU A 677 -39.72 17.76 6.54
C GLU A 677 -38.44 18.56 6.35
N ALA A 678 -37.28 17.93 6.53
CA ALA A 678 -35.98 18.57 6.36
C ALA A 678 -35.11 17.83 5.34
N ASP A 679 -34.26 18.58 4.64
CA ASP A 679 -33.39 18.03 3.59
C ASP A 679 -32.12 17.34 4.13
N ILE A 680 -31.89 17.43 5.44
CA ILE A 680 -30.77 16.86 6.18
C ILE A 680 -31.16 16.67 7.65
N GLU A 681 -30.71 15.58 8.28
CA GLU A 681 -30.78 15.42 9.74
C GLU A 681 -29.40 15.64 10.43
N PRO A 682 -29.33 16.47 11.48
CA PRO A 682 -30.34 17.45 11.87
C PRO A 682 -30.32 18.67 10.93
N PRO A 683 -31.37 19.50 10.94
CA PRO A 683 -31.41 20.74 10.16
C PRO A 683 -30.23 21.67 10.50
N LYS A 684 -29.85 22.55 9.56
CA LYS A 684 -28.91 23.65 9.86
C LYS A 684 -29.57 24.78 10.64
N GLU A 685 -30.90 24.87 10.55
CA GLU A 685 -31.71 25.97 11.07
C GLU A 685 -32.50 25.54 12.31
N LYS A 686 -32.84 26.52 13.16
CA LYS A 686 -33.56 26.30 14.43
C LYS A 686 -35.08 26.07 14.23
N ALA A 687 -35.60 26.54 13.10
CA ALA A 687 -36.99 26.53 12.68
C ALA A 687 -36.93 26.59 11.14
N ILE A 688 -37.63 25.69 10.43
CA ILE A 688 -37.47 25.58 8.96
C ILE A 688 -38.61 26.33 8.26
N SER A 689 -38.27 27.09 7.23
CA SER A 689 -39.25 27.75 6.35
C SER A 689 -40.19 26.71 5.71
N GLY A 690 -41.45 26.71 6.14
CA GLY A 690 -42.49 25.79 5.67
C GLY A 690 -42.96 24.75 6.70
N GLU A 691 -42.37 24.73 7.90
CA GLU A 691 -42.90 23.90 9.00
C GLU A 691 -44.32 24.31 9.42
N SER A 692 -45.14 23.35 9.82
CA SER A 692 -46.54 23.56 10.23
C SER A 692 -46.68 23.47 11.74
N GLN A 693 -47.41 24.39 12.37
CA GLN A 693 -47.66 24.34 13.82
C GLN A 693 -48.79 23.36 14.14
N LEU A 694 -48.60 22.51 15.15
CA LEU A 694 -49.64 21.61 15.64
C LEU A 694 -50.79 22.38 16.30
N ASN A 695 -52.01 21.91 16.08
CA ASN A 695 -53.22 22.48 16.68
C ASN A 695 -53.49 21.95 18.11
N ASN A 696 -54.51 22.48 18.79
CA ASN A 696 -54.82 22.11 20.17
C ASN A 696 -55.27 20.65 20.36
N GLU A 697 -55.87 20.02 19.35
CA GLU A 697 -56.29 18.61 19.41
C GLU A 697 -55.07 17.70 19.27
N GLN A 698 -54.19 18.00 18.30
CA GLN A 698 -52.88 17.35 18.15
C GLN A 698 -52.03 17.48 19.42
N LEU A 699 -51.99 18.68 20.03
CA LEU A 699 -51.29 18.92 21.30
C LEU A 699 -51.90 18.17 22.50
N GLN A 700 -53.17 17.77 22.45
CA GLN A 700 -53.76 16.87 23.45
C GLN A 700 -53.43 15.40 23.17
N GLN A 701 -53.43 14.98 21.91
CA GLN A 701 -53.04 13.60 21.52
C GLN A 701 -51.64 13.24 22.04
N ILE A 702 -50.68 14.17 22.00
CA ILE A 702 -49.30 13.91 22.45
C ILE A 702 -49.00 14.32 23.91
N ASN A 703 -50.02 14.41 24.76
CA ASN A 703 -49.89 14.96 26.12
C ASN A 703 -49.69 13.90 27.23
N ALA A 704 -49.90 12.61 26.94
CA ALA A 704 -49.73 11.49 27.87
C ALA A 704 -49.42 10.20 27.09
N VAL A 705 -48.79 9.22 27.75
CA VAL A 705 -48.59 7.88 27.16
C VAL A 705 -49.93 7.14 27.17
N ASP A 706 -50.61 7.09 26.02
CA ASP A 706 -51.90 6.43 25.87
C ASP A 706 -52.12 5.72 24.52
N GLY A 707 -51.15 5.81 23.59
CA GLY A 707 -51.20 5.15 22.28
C GLY A 707 -51.97 5.91 21.20
N ASN A 708 -52.34 7.18 21.43
CA ASN A 708 -52.65 8.11 20.35
C ASN A 708 -51.34 8.68 19.77
N TYR A 709 -51.33 9.02 18.48
CA TYR A 709 -50.14 9.57 17.83
C TYR A 709 -50.44 10.82 17.01
N VAL A 710 -49.48 11.76 17.03
CA VAL A 710 -49.30 12.69 15.91
C VAL A 710 -48.16 12.14 15.05
N GLU A 711 -48.49 11.77 13.82
CA GLU A 711 -47.57 11.15 12.87
C GLU A 711 -47.05 12.18 11.85
N THR A 712 -45.80 12.04 11.44
CA THR A 712 -45.16 12.85 10.40
C THR A 712 -44.25 11.93 9.59
N ASP A 713 -44.65 11.64 8.36
CA ASP A 713 -43.95 10.77 7.43
C ASP A 713 -43.28 11.55 6.29
N SER A 714 -42.37 10.88 5.56
CA SER A 714 -41.90 11.34 4.26
C SER A 714 -41.28 10.20 3.46
N ALA A 715 -41.55 10.20 2.16
CA ALA A 715 -40.92 9.29 1.20
C ALA A 715 -39.56 9.81 0.67
N SER A 716 -39.25 11.11 0.86
CA SER A 716 -38.15 11.78 0.15
C SER A 716 -37.27 12.72 0.98
N LYS A 717 -37.68 13.08 2.20
CA LYS A 717 -36.97 13.98 3.14
C LYS A 717 -36.98 13.38 4.56
N PHE A 718 -36.34 14.05 5.53
CA PHE A 718 -36.25 13.60 6.92
C PHE A 718 -37.38 14.23 7.76
N PRO A 719 -38.47 13.50 8.07
CA PRO A 719 -39.60 14.04 8.80
C PRO A 719 -39.24 14.28 10.26
N TYR A 720 -39.72 15.37 10.84
CA TYR A 720 -39.43 15.75 12.21
C TYR A 720 -40.62 16.39 12.91
N GLN A 721 -40.55 16.38 14.24
CA GLN A 721 -41.39 17.19 15.11
C GLN A 721 -40.53 18.04 16.05
N ARG A 722 -40.82 19.33 16.13
CA ARG A 722 -40.08 20.36 16.86
C ARG A 722 -40.92 20.93 17.99
N PHE A 723 -40.34 21.07 19.18
CA PHE A 723 -41.04 21.50 20.40
C PHE A 723 -40.34 22.70 21.05
N ASP A 724 -41.09 23.79 21.24
CA ASP A 724 -40.66 25.00 21.92
C ASP A 724 -41.21 25.04 23.34
N ILE A 725 -40.36 24.62 24.28
CA ILE A 725 -40.67 24.56 25.71
C ILE A 725 -40.39 25.94 26.30
N SER A 726 -41.41 26.62 26.81
CA SER A 726 -41.22 27.89 27.53
C SER A 726 -40.83 27.60 28.98
N ILE A 727 -39.83 28.32 29.50
CA ILE A 727 -39.20 28.08 30.81
C ILE A 727 -39.46 29.28 31.73
N ASP A 728 -39.87 29.00 32.96
CA ASP A 728 -40.14 30.02 33.98
C ASP A 728 -38.90 30.86 34.34
N ASN A 729 -39.10 32.17 34.50
CA ASN A 729 -38.03 33.17 34.63
C ASN A 729 -37.11 33.02 35.85
N ASP A 730 -37.51 32.27 36.89
CA ASP A 730 -36.68 32.00 38.08
C ASP A 730 -35.86 30.70 37.97
N ALA A 731 -35.98 29.94 36.88
CA ALA A 731 -35.15 28.77 36.62
C ALA A 731 -33.71 29.20 36.27
N GLU A 732 -32.78 29.07 37.24
CA GLU A 732 -31.37 29.45 37.05
C GLU A 732 -30.76 28.87 35.77
N LYS A 733 -29.83 29.60 35.13
CA LYS A 733 -29.02 29.10 34.00
C LYS A 733 -28.26 27.80 34.29
N ASN A 734 -28.04 27.43 35.57
CA ASN A 734 -27.39 26.17 35.96
C ASN A 734 -28.36 25.03 36.29
N SER A 735 -29.67 25.22 36.12
CA SER A 735 -30.70 24.17 36.22
C SER A 735 -30.51 23.09 35.15
N ILE A 736 -30.98 21.89 35.44
CA ILE A 736 -31.03 20.77 34.49
C ILE A 736 -32.44 20.67 33.94
N VAL A 737 -32.59 20.44 32.63
CA VAL A 737 -33.86 20.07 32.02
C VAL A 737 -33.72 18.67 31.46
N GLU A 738 -34.49 17.75 32.02
CA GLU A 738 -34.72 16.44 31.45
C GLU A 738 -35.86 16.55 30.44
N ILE A 739 -35.68 15.94 29.28
CA ILE A 739 -36.66 15.86 28.20
C ILE A 739 -36.96 14.37 28.02
N ASN A 740 -38.23 14.00 28.08
CA ASN A 740 -38.71 12.64 27.87
C ASN A 740 -39.67 12.65 26.67
N TRP A 741 -39.35 11.90 25.62
CA TRP A 741 -40.20 11.65 24.46
C TRP A 741 -40.52 10.15 24.39
N GLN A 742 -41.73 9.81 23.98
CA GLN A 742 -42.13 8.44 23.67
C GLN A 742 -42.93 8.41 22.36
N GLY A 743 -42.76 7.32 21.62
CA GLY A 743 -43.39 7.11 20.33
C GLY A 743 -42.74 5.97 19.55
N LYS A 744 -42.95 5.98 18.24
CA LYS A 744 -42.56 4.92 17.30
C LYS A 744 -42.04 5.51 15.97
N SER A 745 -41.49 4.63 15.15
CA SER A 745 -41.02 4.85 13.78
C SER A 745 -41.01 3.50 13.06
N LEU A 746 -40.56 3.41 11.80
CA LEU A 746 -40.46 2.13 11.11
C LEU A 746 -39.29 1.29 11.67
N MET A 747 -39.45 -0.03 11.67
CA MET A 747 -38.45 -0.96 12.20
C MET A 747 -37.08 -0.74 11.52
N GLY A 748 -36.02 -0.60 12.33
CA GLY A 748 -34.65 -0.38 11.86
C GLY A 748 -34.22 1.09 11.70
N ARG A 749 -35.14 2.05 11.83
CA ARG A 749 -34.84 3.49 11.80
C ARG A 749 -34.13 3.96 13.07
N LEU A 750 -33.15 4.86 12.95
CA LEU A 750 -32.58 5.57 14.08
C LEU A 750 -33.40 6.84 14.33
N VAL A 751 -34.23 6.85 15.36
CA VAL A 751 -34.87 8.10 15.81
C VAL A 751 -34.00 8.80 16.83
N THR A 752 -33.78 10.10 16.66
CA THR A 752 -32.90 10.91 17.52
C THR A 752 -33.62 12.12 18.10
N LEU A 753 -33.46 12.30 19.42
CA LEU A 753 -33.85 13.46 20.20
C LEU A 753 -32.68 14.48 20.23
N TYR A 754 -32.90 15.68 19.70
CA TYR A 754 -31.97 16.80 19.67
C TYR A 754 -32.47 17.98 20.53
N ALA A 755 -31.55 18.87 20.92
CA ALA A 755 -31.90 20.23 21.34
C ALA A 755 -30.94 21.28 20.76
N TRP A 756 -31.44 22.49 20.53
CA TRP A 756 -30.68 23.56 19.89
C TRP A 756 -29.65 24.19 20.83
N ASN A 757 -28.37 24.04 20.51
CA ASN A 757 -27.28 24.54 21.34
C ASN A 757 -26.90 25.98 20.98
N MET A 758 -27.16 26.90 21.91
CA MET A 758 -26.95 28.35 21.74
C MET A 758 -25.48 28.78 21.68
N LYS A 759 -24.52 27.91 22.02
CA LYS A 759 -23.09 28.21 21.85
C LYS A 759 -22.58 27.83 20.45
N THR A 760 -23.13 26.77 19.84
CA THR A 760 -22.68 26.28 18.53
C THR A 760 -23.63 26.65 17.39
N SER A 761 -24.81 27.21 17.68
CA SER A 761 -25.88 27.49 16.71
C SER A 761 -26.21 26.29 15.84
N ARG A 762 -26.41 25.13 16.50
CA ARG A 762 -26.73 23.84 15.86
C ARG A 762 -27.58 23.00 16.80
N TRP A 763 -28.44 22.15 16.24
CA TRP A 763 -29.00 21.00 16.94
C TRP A 763 -27.87 20.08 17.43
N LYS A 764 -27.92 19.68 18.70
CA LYS A 764 -27.03 18.66 19.26
C LYS A 764 -27.86 17.43 19.65
N PRO A 765 -27.48 16.21 19.22
CA PRO A 765 -28.15 14.98 19.64
C PRO A 765 -27.96 14.76 21.15
N LEU A 766 -29.02 14.24 21.77
CA LEU A 766 -29.12 14.02 23.21
C LEU A 766 -29.33 12.54 23.57
N ALA A 767 -30.21 11.86 22.83
CA ALA A 767 -30.48 10.43 22.91
C ALA A 767 -30.98 9.92 21.55
N SER A 768 -30.70 8.67 21.21
CA SER A 768 -31.22 7.99 20.01
C SER A 768 -31.55 6.54 20.33
N SER A 769 -32.48 5.95 19.58
CA SER A 769 -32.74 4.51 19.57
C SER A 769 -32.94 4.03 18.15
N VAL A 770 -32.64 2.75 17.91
CA VAL A 770 -33.17 2.06 16.74
C VAL A 770 -34.61 1.64 17.07
N ALA A 771 -35.54 1.92 16.16
CA ALA A 771 -36.95 1.57 16.30
C ALA A 771 -37.18 0.07 16.04
N ALA A 772 -38.08 -0.51 16.83
CA ALA A 772 -38.53 -1.89 16.72
C ALA A 772 -39.93 -1.94 16.08
N ASP A 773 -40.62 -3.06 16.24
CA ASP A 773 -42.06 -3.23 16.02
C ASP A 773 -42.94 -2.62 17.14
N THR A 774 -42.30 -1.98 18.14
CA THR A 774 -42.91 -1.48 19.38
C THR A 774 -42.38 -0.10 19.76
N ASP A 775 -43.19 0.64 20.52
CA ASP A 775 -42.85 1.96 21.07
C ASP A 775 -41.57 1.95 21.90
N PHE A 776 -40.86 3.08 21.88
CA PHE A 776 -39.66 3.28 22.68
C PHE A 776 -39.59 4.71 23.22
N LYS A 777 -38.80 4.87 24.30
CA LYS A 777 -38.64 6.14 25.02
C LYS A 777 -37.25 6.71 24.79
N LEU A 778 -37.19 7.97 24.35
CA LEU A 778 -35.96 8.76 24.33
C LEU A 778 -35.94 9.67 25.56
N SER A 779 -34.84 9.71 26.30
CA SER A 779 -34.75 10.48 27.55
C SER A 779 -33.35 11.04 27.73
N ALA A 780 -33.24 12.35 27.95
CA ALA A 780 -31.95 13.01 28.09
C ALA A 780 -32.00 14.28 28.95
N SER A 781 -30.85 14.66 29.53
CA SER A 781 -30.72 15.84 30.40
C SER A 781 -29.75 16.89 29.85
N VAL A 782 -30.21 18.14 29.72
CA VAL A 782 -29.43 19.31 29.30
C VAL A 782 -29.30 20.35 30.43
N ARG A 783 -28.37 21.31 30.30
CA ARG A 783 -28.21 22.42 31.27
C ARG A 783 -28.61 23.75 30.60
N LEU A 784 -29.52 24.51 31.23
CA LEU A 784 -30.16 25.70 30.62
C LEU A 784 -29.18 26.66 29.94
N ARG A 785 -28.05 27.00 30.58
CA ARG A 785 -27.02 27.93 30.06
C ARG A 785 -26.49 27.63 28.64
N ASN A 786 -26.69 26.42 28.12
CA ASN A 786 -26.24 26.00 26.80
C ASN A 786 -27.37 25.98 25.73
N TYR A 787 -28.64 26.07 26.14
CA TYR A 787 -29.82 25.78 25.31
C TYR A 787 -30.99 26.77 25.47
N LEU A 788 -30.95 27.65 26.46
CA LEU A 788 -31.98 28.65 26.74
C LEU A 788 -31.85 29.83 25.76
N ASP A 789 -32.89 30.06 24.95
CA ASP A 789 -33.03 31.15 23.99
C ASP A 789 -34.28 31.98 24.33
N ASN A 790 -34.10 33.24 24.75
CA ASN A 790 -35.19 34.18 25.07
C ASN A 790 -36.35 33.59 25.92
N GLY A 791 -36.02 32.75 26.90
CA GLY A 791 -37.00 32.09 27.79
C GLY A 791 -37.50 30.73 27.30
N LYS A 792 -36.97 30.18 26.19
CA LYS A 792 -37.38 28.89 25.62
C LYS A 792 -36.21 27.90 25.50
N ILE A 793 -36.54 26.61 25.40
CA ILE A 793 -35.67 25.57 24.83
C ILE A 793 -36.33 25.05 23.56
N HIS A 794 -35.52 24.88 22.53
CA HIS A 794 -35.94 24.24 21.28
C HIS A 794 -35.47 22.78 21.28
N VAL A 795 -36.41 21.85 21.08
CA VAL A 795 -36.22 20.39 21.02
C VAL A 795 -36.70 19.91 19.64
N LEU A 796 -36.10 18.83 19.13
CA LEU A 796 -36.43 18.23 17.83
C LEU A 796 -36.33 16.70 17.94
N VAL A 797 -37.29 15.99 17.36
CA VAL A 797 -37.24 14.53 17.18
C VAL A 797 -37.32 14.23 15.69
N GLN A 798 -36.43 13.38 15.18
CA GLN A 798 -36.26 13.12 13.74
C GLN A 798 -35.90 11.64 13.47
N ASP A 799 -36.32 11.11 12.32
CA ASP A 799 -36.04 9.76 11.80
C ASP A 799 -34.89 9.77 10.78
N LYS A 800 -33.88 8.92 11.02
CA LYS A 800 -32.70 8.69 10.19
C LYS A 800 -32.50 7.23 9.81
N ILE A 801 -31.70 6.97 8.76
CA ILE A 801 -30.89 5.74 8.68
C ILE A 801 -29.54 6.01 9.39
N TYR A 802 -29.03 5.02 10.13
CA TYR A 802 -27.84 5.19 10.96
C TYR A 802 -26.59 5.62 10.17
N HIS A 803 -26.00 6.78 10.55
CA HIS A 803 -24.71 7.40 10.14
C HIS A 803 -24.20 7.16 8.71
N ASN A 804 -24.03 8.16 7.83
CA ASN A 804 -23.84 9.60 8.06
C ASN A 804 -24.31 10.40 6.85
N GLU A 805 -24.87 11.60 7.08
CA GLU A 805 -25.44 12.44 6.02
C GLU A 805 -24.85 13.86 6.05
N LYS A 806 -24.15 14.21 4.97
CA LYS A 806 -24.13 15.57 4.46
C LYS A 806 -24.51 15.50 2.98
N LEU A 807 -25.42 16.40 2.56
CA LEU A 807 -25.98 16.52 1.20
C LEU A 807 -26.99 15.41 0.86
N ASN A 808 -28.30 15.69 0.89
CA ASN A 808 -29.32 14.82 0.29
C ASN A 808 -30.61 15.63 -0.01
N ASN A 809 -30.53 16.62 -0.90
CA ASN A 809 -31.61 17.58 -1.18
C ASN A 809 -31.98 17.60 -2.67
N ASP A 810 -32.24 16.42 -3.23
CA ASP A 810 -32.05 16.19 -4.65
C ASP A 810 -33.06 15.23 -5.26
N ASN A 811 -33.24 15.35 -6.58
CA ASN A 811 -34.05 14.48 -7.41
C ASN A 811 -33.69 12.99 -7.24
N ASN A 812 -34.62 12.14 -7.69
CA ASN A 812 -34.45 10.68 -7.89
C ASN A 812 -33.31 10.27 -8.85
N LYS A 813 -32.47 11.22 -9.31
CA LYS A 813 -31.34 10.98 -10.20
C LYS A 813 -30.16 11.85 -9.76
N PHE A 814 -29.01 11.23 -9.49
CA PHE A 814 -27.79 11.87 -9.00
C PHE A 814 -26.53 11.15 -9.53
N SER A 815 -25.37 11.78 -9.39
CA SER A 815 -24.11 11.24 -9.92
C SER A 815 -23.04 11.05 -8.85
N PHE A 816 -22.27 9.97 -8.94
CA PHE A 816 -20.89 9.94 -8.44
C PHE A 816 -19.93 10.02 -9.64
N VAL A 817 -18.72 10.54 -9.42
CA VAL A 817 -17.64 10.57 -10.42
C VAL A 817 -16.53 9.63 -9.98
N TRP A 818 -16.00 8.84 -10.91
CA TRP A 818 -14.91 7.91 -10.65
C TRP A 818 -13.73 8.21 -11.59
N MET A 819 -12.54 8.31 -11.02
CA MET A 819 -11.26 8.36 -11.72
C MET A 819 -10.33 7.25 -11.21
N SER A 820 -9.41 6.82 -12.05
CA SER A 820 -8.30 5.93 -11.69
C SER A 820 -7.05 6.39 -12.41
N ASP A 821 -5.89 5.89 -11.99
CA ASP A 821 -4.66 5.88 -12.80
C ASP A 821 -4.35 7.27 -13.39
N THR A 822 -4.17 8.23 -12.48
CA THR A 822 -3.86 9.65 -12.77
C THR A 822 -2.35 9.92 -12.80
N GLN A 823 -1.54 8.86 -12.64
CA GLN A 823 -0.10 8.90 -12.44
C GLN A 823 0.65 9.71 -13.52
N TYR A 824 0.22 9.62 -14.79
CA TYR A 824 0.79 10.41 -15.89
C TYR A 824 0.37 11.89 -15.89
N TYR A 825 -0.83 12.22 -15.39
CA TYR A 825 -1.20 13.63 -15.21
C TYR A 825 -0.33 14.28 -14.15
N SER A 826 -0.14 13.62 -13.01
CA SER A 826 0.73 14.09 -11.92
C SER A 826 2.20 14.20 -12.34
N GLN A 827 2.67 13.31 -13.23
CA GLN A 827 4.04 13.34 -13.75
C GLN A 827 4.30 14.48 -14.75
N TYR A 828 3.51 14.61 -15.81
CA TYR A 828 3.80 15.55 -16.91
C TYR A 828 2.58 16.22 -17.57
N LYS A 829 1.35 15.93 -17.11
CA LYS A 829 0.09 16.52 -17.63
C LYS A 829 -0.80 17.14 -16.53
N PRO A 830 -0.30 17.97 -15.59
CA PRO A 830 -1.11 18.44 -14.46
C PRO A 830 -2.31 19.31 -14.90
N LYS A 831 -2.24 19.95 -16.07
CA LYS A 831 -3.40 20.66 -16.67
C LYS A 831 -4.58 19.75 -17.01
N VAL A 832 -4.35 18.45 -17.26
CA VAL A 832 -5.42 17.48 -17.51
C VAL A 832 -6.10 17.13 -16.18
N TYR A 833 -5.32 16.88 -15.11
CA TYR A 833 -5.85 16.65 -13.76
C TYR A 833 -6.61 17.87 -13.23
N ASP A 834 -6.03 19.07 -13.39
CA ASP A 834 -6.70 20.35 -13.12
C ASP A 834 -8.01 20.45 -13.93
N SER A 835 -8.07 20.02 -15.20
CA SER A 835 -9.31 20.08 -16.01
C SER A 835 -10.40 19.13 -15.51
N ILE A 836 -10.05 17.91 -15.07
CA ILE A 836 -10.99 16.96 -14.47
C ILE A 836 -11.58 17.55 -13.19
N THR A 837 -10.72 17.96 -12.25
CA THR A 837 -11.15 18.43 -10.92
C THR A 837 -11.86 19.79 -10.98
N ASN A 838 -11.48 20.69 -11.90
CA ASN A 838 -12.28 21.89 -12.20
C ASN A 838 -13.65 21.55 -12.78
N TRP A 839 -13.74 20.60 -13.72
CA TRP A 839 -15.03 20.22 -14.30
C TRP A 839 -15.98 19.63 -13.25
N ILE A 840 -15.48 18.75 -12.37
CA ILE A 840 -16.25 18.19 -11.24
C ILE A 840 -16.73 19.32 -10.31
N ALA A 841 -15.86 20.26 -9.96
CA ALA A 841 -16.20 21.40 -9.12
C ALA A 841 -17.24 22.35 -9.75
N GLN A 842 -17.16 22.57 -11.07
CA GLN A 842 -18.03 23.50 -11.81
C GLN A 842 -19.40 22.88 -12.15
N ASN A 843 -19.44 21.58 -12.44
CA ASN A 843 -20.66 20.87 -12.84
C ASN A 843 -21.34 20.14 -11.66
N LYS A 844 -20.82 20.30 -10.44
CA LYS A 844 -21.36 19.71 -9.20
C LYS A 844 -22.87 19.78 -9.08
N GLU A 845 -23.45 20.96 -9.29
CA GLU A 845 -24.90 21.16 -9.18
C GLU A 845 -25.66 20.77 -10.48
N ALA A 846 -24.99 20.86 -11.64
CA ALA A 846 -25.62 20.61 -12.96
C ALA A 846 -25.74 19.12 -13.30
N GLU A 847 -24.69 18.34 -13.03
CA GLU A 847 -24.64 16.87 -13.15
C GLU A 847 -25.04 16.16 -11.84
N ASN A 848 -25.46 16.94 -10.83
CA ASN A 848 -25.84 16.47 -9.50
C ASN A 848 -24.80 15.54 -8.83
N ILE A 849 -23.54 15.98 -8.80
CA ILE A 849 -22.40 15.19 -8.30
C ILE A 849 -22.35 15.24 -6.77
N LYS A 850 -22.57 14.08 -6.13
CA LYS A 850 -22.52 13.94 -4.66
C LYS A 850 -21.22 13.35 -4.12
N TYR A 851 -20.50 12.59 -4.94
CA TYR A 851 -19.24 11.96 -4.52
C TYR A 851 -18.22 11.84 -5.65
N CYS A 852 -16.95 11.78 -5.28
CA CYS A 852 -15.84 11.47 -6.17
C CYS A 852 -14.98 10.32 -5.62
N ILE A 853 -14.64 9.36 -6.48
CA ILE A 853 -13.92 8.13 -6.17
C ILE A 853 -12.59 8.13 -6.93
N HIS A 854 -11.48 7.81 -6.25
CA HIS A 854 -10.17 7.62 -6.89
C HIS A 854 -9.53 6.28 -6.51
N THR A 855 -9.37 5.37 -7.47
CA THR A 855 -8.90 3.98 -7.29
C THR A 855 -7.38 3.79 -7.45
N GLY A 856 -6.60 4.75 -6.91
CA GLY A 856 -5.13 4.65 -6.87
C GLY A 856 -4.40 5.08 -8.12
N ASP A 857 -3.08 4.90 -8.05
CA ASP A 857 -2.06 5.37 -8.98
C ASP A 857 -2.18 6.88 -9.23
N ILE A 858 -1.92 7.61 -8.16
CA ILE A 858 -1.98 9.07 -8.06
C ILE A 858 -0.70 9.70 -8.62
N VAL A 859 0.46 9.06 -8.39
CA VAL A 859 1.77 9.45 -8.93
C VAL A 859 2.45 8.28 -9.63
N ASN A 860 3.34 8.54 -10.60
CA ASN A 860 4.03 7.48 -11.35
C ASN A 860 5.28 7.00 -10.61
N ASN A 861 5.84 7.83 -9.73
CA ASN A 861 7.04 7.49 -8.95
C ASN A 861 6.82 7.95 -7.51
N TYR A 862 6.64 6.99 -6.59
CA TYR A 862 6.33 7.21 -5.17
C TYR A 862 7.27 8.18 -4.42
N ASP A 863 8.52 8.29 -4.85
CA ASP A 863 9.58 9.13 -4.27
C ASP A 863 9.65 10.53 -4.91
N ASN A 864 8.98 10.77 -6.03
CA ASN A 864 9.03 12.04 -6.75
C ASN A 864 8.01 13.05 -6.20
N ILE A 865 8.46 13.84 -5.23
CA ILE A 865 7.68 14.85 -4.50
C ILE A 865 6.91 15.82 -5.41
N ASN A 866 7.46 16.21 -6.57
CA ASN A 866 6.79 17.12 -7.50
C ASN A 866 5.48 16.52 -8.05
N GLN A 867 5.40 15.20 -8.20
CA GLN A 867 4.20 14.51 -8.67
C GLN A 867 3.11 14.53 -7.59
N TRP A 868 3.48 14.32 -6.33
CA TRP A 868 2.58 14.46 -5.18
C TRP A 868 2.05 15.87 -5.00
N GLU A 869 2.88 16.88 -5.24
CA GLU A 869 2.48 18.29 -5.17
C GLU A 869 1.52 18.66 -6.31
N ASN A 870 1.77 18.18 -7.53
CA ASN A 870 0.83 18.29 -8.65
C ASN A 870 -0.53 17.63 -8.31
N ALA A 871 -0.52 16.38 -7.85
CA ALA A 871 -1.73 15.64 -7.49
C ALA A 871 -2.52 16.31 -6.36
N SER A 872 -1.85 16.65 -5.26
CA SER A 872 -2.48 17.28 -4.10
C SER A 872 -3.03 18.67 -4.45
N LYS A 873 -2.34 19.43 -5.32
CA LYS A 873 -2.85 20.69 -5.87
C LYS A 873 -4.13 20.45 -6.67
N SER A 874 -4.15 19.53 -7.63
CA SER A 874 -5.34 19.27 -8.46
C SER A 874 -6.51 18.76 -7.62
N MET A 875 -6.29 17.81 -6.70
CA MET A 875 -7.33 17.33 -5.79
C MET A 875 -7.83 18.41 -4.81
N SER A 876 -6.99 19.39 -4.43
CA SER A 876 -7.43 20.51 -3.57
C SER A 876 -8.55 21.37 -4.19
N ILE A 877 -8.77 21.29 -5.50
CA ILE A 877 -9.89 21.96 -6.17
C ILE A 877 -11.23 21.38 -5.68
N LEU A 878 -11.30 20.06 -5.41
CA LEU A 878 -12.47 19.42 -4.83
C LEU A 878 -12.68 19.84 -3.37
N ASP A 879 -11.60 19.96 -2.59
CA ASP A 879 -11.65 20.48 -1.22
C ASP A 879 -12.19 21.92 -1.17
N ASN A 880 -11.69 22.79 -2.05
CA ASN A 880 -12.12 24.20 -2.15
C ASN A 880 -13.57 24.35 -2.64
N ALA A 881 -14.03 23.46 -3.53
CA ALA A 881 -15.42 23.42 -4.00
C ALA A 881 -16.39 22.68 -3.05
N ALA A 882 -15.88 22.16 -1.93
CA ALA A 882 -16.61 21.27 -1.01
C ALA A 882 -17.32 20.12 -1.75
N VAL A 883 -16.61 19.46 -2.66
CA VAL A 883 -16.98 18.17 -3.26
C VAL A 883 -16.42 17.06 -2.37
N PRO A 884 -17.26 16.20 -1.78
CA PRO A 884 -16.80 15.01 -1.07
C PRO A 884 -16.03 14.05 -1.97
N TYR A 885 -14.88 13.54 -1.51
CA TYR A 885 -14.09 12.56 -2.26
C TYR A 885 -13.33 11.59 -1.35
N GLY A 886 -13.04 10.41 -1.89
CA GLY A 886 -12.16 9.40 -1.29
C GLY A 886 -11.14 8.89 -2.30
N ILE A 887 -9.98 8.47 -1.80
CA ILE A 887 -8.79 8.18 -2.62
C ILE A 887 -7.92 7.14 -1.93
N LEU A 888 -7.58 6.05 -2.62
CA LEU A 888 -6.66 5.00 -2.14
C LEU A 888 -5.29 5.08 -2.84
N ALA A 889 -4.30 4.33 -2.34
CA ALA A 889 -2.99 4.19 -2.97
C ALA A 889 -2.92 2.98 -3.92
N GLY A 890 -2.44 3.20 -5.13
CA GLY A 890 -2.06 2.16 -6.10
C GLY A 890 -0.64 1.63 -5.88
N ASN A 891 -0.07 0.92 -6.86
CA ASN A 891 1.28 0.38 -6.72
C ASN A 891 2.36 1.44 -6.99
N HIS A 892 2.15 2.36 -7.95
CA HIS A 892 3.12 3.43 -8.22
C HIS A 892 3.19 4.46 -7.08
N ASP A 893 2.13 4.56 -6.27
CA ASP A 893 2.04 5.42 -5.08
C ASP A 893 2.90 4.96 -3.90
N VAL A 894 3.30 3.69 -3.85
CA VAL A 894 4.00 3.09 -2.69
C VAL A 894 5.28 2.33 -3.06
N GLY A 895 5.75 2.50 -4.30
CA GLY A 895 6.93 1.83 -4.82
C GLY A 895 6.73 0.31 -4.98
N ASP A 896 5.51 -0.10 -5.34
CA ASP A 896 5.07 -1.48 -5.52
C ASP A 896 5.45 -2.38 -4.33
N SER A 897 6.45 -3.24 -4.50
CA SER A 897 6.89 -4.24 -3.52
C SER A 897 7.58 -3.62 -2.29
N LYS A 898 7.93 -2.32 -2.34
CA LYS A 898 8.36 -1.55 -1.17
C LYS A 898 7.22 -1.33 -0.17
N ALA A 899 5.99 -1.19 -0.67
CA ALA A 899 4.81 -0.81 0.12
C ALA A 899 5.05 0.38 1.08
N ASP A 900 5.81 1.38 0.61
CA ASP A 900 6.19 2.57 1.37
C ASP A 900 5.10 3.65 1.25
N TYR A 901 4.23 3.71 2.26
CA TYR A 901 3.13 4.66 2.35
C TYR A 901 3.56 6.08 2.75
N SER A 902 4.84 6.35 3.06
CA SER A 902 5.25 7.60 3.73
C SER A 902 4.86 8.91 3.02
N ASN A 903 4.91 8.95 1.68
CA ASN A 903 4.44 10.11 0.92
C ASN A 903 2.91 10.14 0.77
N TYR A 904 2.25 9.00 0.57
CA TYR A 904 0.79 8.94 0.56
C TYR A 904 0.20 9.43 1.91
N ASP A 905 0.74 8.95 3.03
CA ASP A 905 0.42 9.37 4.40
C ASP A 905 0.55 10.89 4.60
N LYS A 906 1.53 11.53 3.93
CA LYS A 906 1.80 12.97 3.99
C LYS A 906 0.80 13.80 3.16
N TYR A 907 0.39 13.32 1.98
CA TYR A 907 -0.44 14.10 1.05
C TYR A 907 -1.93 13.72 1.05
N PHE A 908 -2.28 12.51 1.49
CA PHE A 908 -3.63 11.93 1.51
C PHE A 908 -3.89 11.04 2.75
N GLY A 909 -3.09 11.17 3.81
CA GLY A 909 -3.35 10.54 5.10
C GLY A 909 -4.59 11.09 5.82
N SER A 910 -4.96 10.45 6.93
CA SER A 910 -6.23 10.68 7.65
C SER A 910 -6.45 12.12 8.09
N ASP A 911 -5.40 12.89 8.41
CA ASP A 911 -5.53 14.26 8.89
C ASP A 911 -6.08 15.24 7.82
N LYS A 912 -6.05 14.87 6.54
CA LYS A 912 -6.70 15.63 5.45
C LYS A 912 -8.23 15.47 5.47
N PHE A 913 -8.72 14.34 5.96
CA PHE A 913 -10.13 13.95 5.96
C PHE A 913 -10.77 13.96 7.36
N ASN A 914 -9.96 13.99 8.42
CA ASN A 914 -10.42 14.11 9.80
C ASN A 914 -11.29 15.36 10.00
N GLY A 915 -12.55 15.15 10.35
CA GLY A 915 -13.53 16.23 10.53
C GLY A 915 -14.35 16.60 9.28
N LYS A 916 -14.13 15.96 8.13
CA LYS A 916 -15.10 15.95 7.02
C LYS A 916 -16.27 15.03 7.43
N ASP A 917 -17.51 15.50 7.31
CA ASP A 917 -18.68 14.78 7.85
C ASP A 917 -18.98 13.46 7.12
N TYR A 918 -18.46 13.28 5.90
CA TYR A 918 -18.52 12.01 5.15
C TYR A 918 -17.47 10.99 5.60
N TYR A 919 -16.33 11.42 6.18
CA TYR A 919 -15.22 10.53 6.51
C TYR A 919 -15.58 9.65 7.70
N GLY A 920 -15.84 8.37 7.45
CA GLY A 920 -16.41 7.44 8.41
C GLY A 920 -15.39 6.79 9.35
N GLY A 921 -14.14 6.62 8.89
CA GLY A 921 -13.04 6.05 9.68
C GLY A 921 -11.90 5.48 8.81
N SER A 922 -10.80 5.09 9.46
CA SER A 922 -9.54 4.75 8.78
C SER A 922 -8.83 3.50 9.31
N TYR A 923 -7.89 3.00 8.53
CA TYR A 923 -6.95 1.92 8.79
C TYR A 923 -5.54 2.35 8.34
N LYS A 924 -4.57 2.37 9.27
CA LYS A 924 -3.17 2.75 9.03
C LYS A 924 -3.07 4.04 8.18
N ASN A 925 -3.46 5.17 8.76
CA ASN A 925 -3.35 6.52 8.17
C ASN A 925 -3.83 6.61 6.70
N ASN A 926 -5.06 6.17 6.45
CA ASN A 926 -5.69 6.16 5.13
C ASN A 926 -5.19 5.11 4.11
N LYS A 927 -4.31 4.15 4.48
CA LYS A 927 -4.07 2.96 3.63
C LYS A 927 -5.39 2.23 3.31
N GLY A 928 -6.28 2.16 4.29
CA GLY A 928 -7.69 1.89 4.05
C GLY A 928 -8.54 2.94 4.78
N HIS A 929 -9.72 3.21 4.26
CA HIS A 929 -10.71 4.08 4.89
C HIS A 929 -12.11 3.77 4.38
N TYR A 930 -13.12 4.38 4.97
CA TYR A 930 -14.48 4.29 4.45
C TYR A 930 -15.21 5.61 4.65
N ASP A 931 -16.05 5.92 3.68
CA ASP A 931 -16.83 7.15 3.62
C ASP A 931 -18.32 6.81 3.61
N LEU A 932 -19.10 7.66 4.26
CA LEU A 932 -20.52 7.51 4.48
C LEU A 932 -21.22 8.62 3.71
N ILE A 933 -21.86 8.22 2.63
CA ILE A 933 -22.49 9.10 1.65
C ILE A 933 -23.97 8.74 1.60
N SER A 934 -24.80 9.76 1.40
CA SER A 934 -26.23 9.61 1.22
C SER A 934 -26.62 10.43 -0.01
N ALA A 935 -27.40 9.87 -0.91
CA ALA A 935 -27.77 10.52 -2.16
C ALA A 935 -29.04 9.89 -2.75
N GLY A 936 -29.98 10.70 -3.24
CA GLY A 936 -31.26 10.23 -3.80
C GLY A 936 -32.00 9.25 -2.87
N ASN A 937 -32.14 9.61 -1.59
CA ASN A 937 -32.71 8.77 -0.54
C ASN A 937 -32.04 7.40 -0.30
N ASN A 938 -30.90 7.12 -0.93
CA ASN A 938 -30.10 5.94 -0.72
C ASN A 938 -28.91 6.23 0.17
N ASP A 939 -28.56 5.25 1.00
CA ASP A 939 -27.47 5.33 1.97
C ASP A 939 -26.34 4.35 1.62
N PHE A 940 -25.16 4.91 1.42
CA PHE A 940 -23.97 4.21 0.95
C PHE A 940 -22.87 4.16 2.00
N VAL A 941 -22.04 3.11 1.89
CA VAL A 941 -20.70 3.07 2.49
C VAL A 941 -19.70 2.78 1.37
N ILE A 942 -18.84 3.74 1.08
CA ILE A 942 -17.77 3.58 0.08
C ILE A 942 -16.52 3.15 0.83
N LEU A 943 -16.05 1.93 0.61
CA LEU A 943 -14.91 1.35 1.33
C LEU A 943 -13.69 1.30 0.42
N TYR A 944 -12.57 1.84 0.89
CA TYR A 944 -11.31 1.91 0.16
C TYR A 944 -10.24 1.03 0.83
N MET A 945 -9.46 0.31 0.03
CA MET A 945 -8.23 -0.35 0.49
C MET A 945 -7.14 -0.30 -0.59
N GLY A 946 -6.02 0.33 -0.25
CA GLY A 946 -4.85 0.45 -1.14
C GLY A 946 -3.95 -0.79 -1.17
N TRP A 947 -2.91 -0.69 -2.00
CA TRP A 947 -1.94 -1.74 -2.37
C TRP A 947 -1.44 -2.64 -1.23
N GLY A 948 -1.19 -3.93 -1.53
CA GLY A 948 -0.66 -4.90 -0.57
C GLY A 948 -1.66 -5.29 0.53
N ILE A 949 -2.73 -5.98 0.13
CA ILE A 949 -3.87 -6.36 0.98
C ILE A 949 -3.64 -7.73 1.64
N GLY A 950 -3.51 -7.76 2.97
CA GLY A 950 -3.37 -8.98 3.77
C GLY A 950 -4.65 -9.40 4.49
N ASP A 951 -4.60 -10.51 5.23
CA ASP A 951 -5.74 -10.98 6.02
C ASP A 951 -6.10 -10.04 7.20
N LYS A 952 -5.19 -9.14 7.62
CA LYS A 952 -5.47 -8.07 8.59
C LYS A 952 -6.35 -6.98 7.98
N GLU A 953 -6.04 -6.59 6.75
CA GLU A 953 -6.81 -5.64 5.94
C GLU A 953 -8.22 -6.22 5.66
N ILE A 954 -8.32 -7.48 5.21
CA ILE A 954 -9.59 -8.21 5.02
C ILE A 954 -10.42 -8.25 6.31
N THR A 955 -9.80 -8.56 7.45
CA THR A 955 -10.49 -8.57 8.76
C THR A 955 -11.03 -7.19 9.13
N TRP A 956 -10.31 -6.11 8.79
CA TRP A 956 -10.81 -4.75 9.02
C TRP A 956 -11.97 -4.40 8.08
N MET A 957 -11.89 -4.78 6.79
CA MET A 957 -12.97 -4.53 5.83
C MET A 957 -14.29 -5.18 6.26
N ASN A 958 -14.25 -6.45 6.65
CA ASN A 958 -15.41 -7.17 7.18
C ASN A 958 -15.98 -6.48 8.44
N LYS A 959 -15.12 -5.97 9.34
CA LYS A 959 -15.56 -5.23 10.53
C LYS A 959 -16.29 -3.92 10.17
N VAL A 960 -15.88 -3.25 9.09
CA VAL A 960 -16.57 -2.04 8.60
C VAL A 960 -17.91 -2.41 7.97
N LEU A 961 -17.95 -3.39 7.07
CA LEU A 961 -19.17 -3.77 6.37
C LEU A 961 -20.26 -4.30 7.34
N ASN A 962 -19.89 -5.16 8.30
CA ASN A 962 -20.80 -5.61 9.36
C ASN A 962 -21.33 -4.46 10.24
N LYS A 963 -20.55 -3.39 10.46
CA LYS A 963 -20.99 -2.19 11.20
C LYS A 963 -22.01 -1.35 10.41
N TYR A 964 -22.01 -1.45 9.09
CA TYR A 964 -22.84 -0.66 8.17
C TYR A 964 -23.70 -1.54 7.27
N GLN A 965 -24.17 -2.69 7.77
CA GLN A 965 -24.96 -3.66 7.00
C GLN A 965 -26.26 -3.07 6.40
N ASN A 966 -26.81 -2.00 6.98
CA ASN A 966 -27.98 -1.27 6.46
C ASN A 966 -27.63 -0.28 5.32
N ARG A 967 -26.37 -0.26 4.83
CA ARG A 967 -25.90 0.65 3.77
C ARG A 967 -25.43 -0.12 2.55
N LYS A 968 -25.77 0.38 1.37
CA LYS A 968 -25.32 -0.13 0.07
C LYS A 968 -23.81 0.07 -0.05
N ALA A 969 -23.05 -1.01 -0.01
CA ALA A 969 -21.60 -0.96 0.00
C ALA A 969 -21.02 -1.00 -1.42
N ILE A 970 -20.18 -0.01 -1.72
CA ILE A 970 -19.34 0.06 -2.91
C ILE A 970 -17.90 -0.12 -2.43
N LEU A 971 -17.21 -1.15 -2.93
CA LEU A 971 -15.82 -1.43 -2.57
C LEU A 971 -14.88 -0.88 -3.65
N CYS A 972 -13.79 -0.25 -3.23
CA CYS A 972 -12.80 0.39 -4.10
C CYS A 972 -11.42 -0.19 -3.80
N PHE A 973 -10.79 -0.73 -4.85
CA PHE A 973 -9.44 -1.30 -4.82
C PHE A 973 -8.62 -0.72 -5.97
N HIS A 974 -7.29 -0.89 -5.93
CA HIS A 974 -6.48 -0.63 -7.11
C HIS A 974 -6.51 -1.87 -8.03
N GLU A 975 -5.92 -2.98 -7.59
CA GLU A 975 -6.00 -4.30 -8.23
C GLU A 975 -7.24 -5.07 -7.76
N TYR A 976 -8.05 -5.59 -8.70
CA TYR A 976 -9.10 -6.58 -8.42
C TYR A 976 -9.45 -7.45 -9.65
N MET A 977 -9.61 -6.84 -10.84
CA MET A 977 -9.77 -7.57 -12.12
C MET A 977 -8.55 -7.39 -13.04
N LEU A 978 -8.37 -8.33 -13.97
CA LEU A 978 -7.37 -8.33 -15.04
C LEU A 978 -7.95 -7.80 -16.37
N GLU A 979 -7.07 -7.57 -17.35
CA GLU A 979 -7.44 -7.09 -18.70
C GLU A 979 -8.36 -8.04 -19.48
N ASP A 980 -8.45 -9.32 -19.12
CA ASP A 980 -9.35 -10.32 -19.72
C ASP A 980 -10.70 -10.45 -18.99
N GLY A 981 -10.86 -9.77 -17.84
CA GLY A 981 -12.05 -9.84 -17.00
C GLY A 981 -12.02 -10.92 -15.91
N LYS A 982 -10.99 -11.77 -15.84
CA LYS A 982 -10.80 -12.64 -14.65
C LYS A 982 -10.50 -11.77 -13.42
N ARG A 983 -10.86 -12.26 -12.23
CA ARG A 983 -10.34 -11.66 -10.98
C ARG A 983 -8.84 -11.97 -10.87
N SER A 984 -8.07 -11.07 -10.28
CA SER A 984 -6.72 -11.42 -9.84
C SER A 984 -6.76 -12.27 -8.57
N LEU A 985 -5.65 -12.89 -8.15
CA LEU A 985 -5.64 -13.71 -6.92
C LEU A 985 -6.06 -12.92 -5.67
N ILE A 986 -5.75 -11.62 -5.59
CA ILE A 986 -6.24 -10.78 -4.48
C ILE A 986 -7.72 -10.42 -4.69
N GLY A 987 -8.17 -10.22 -5.93
CA GLY A 987 -9.57 -10.07 -6.29
C GLY A 987 -10.43 -11.26 -5.85
N ASP A 988 -10.04 -12.50 -6.17
CA ASP A 988 -10.72 -13.71 -5.70
C ASP A 988 -10.67 -13.88 -4.18
N LYS A 989 -9.53 -13.56 -3.55
CA LYS A 989 -9.42 -13.59 -2.08
C LYS A 989 -10.35 -12.57 -1.42
N ILE A 990 -10.54 -11.40 -2.03
CA ILE A 990 -11.50 -10.38 -1.59
C ILE A 990 -12.93 -10.83 -1.86
N PHE A 991 -13.22 -11.38 -3.04
CA PHE A 991 -14.56 -11.86 -3.38
C PHE A 991 -15.06 -12.89 -2.35
N ASN A 992 -14.29 -13.97 -2.17
CA ASN A 992 -14.65 -15.07 -1.28
C ASN A 992 -14.62 -14.69 0.21
N LYS A 993 -13.76 -13.75 0.65
CA LYS A 993 -13.65 -13.37 2.07
C LYS A 993 -14.36 -12.06 2.46
N VAL A 994 -14.85 -11.27 1.51
CA VAL A 994 -15.44 -9.94 1.75
C VAL A 994 -16.73 -9.69 0.94
N VAL A 995 -16.78 -10.03 -0.35
CA VAL A 995 -18.00 -9.78 -1.16
C VAL A 995 -19.11 -10.76 -0.82
N VAL A 996 -18.80 -12.05 -0.79
CA VAL A 996 -19.77 -13.11 -0.45
C VAL A 996 -20.26 -12.98 1.01
N PRO A 997 -19.41 -12.81 2.05
CA PRO A 997 -19.90 -12.79 3.44
C PRO A 997 -20.67 -11.54 3.88
N ASN A 998 -20.72 -10.47 3.08
CA ASN A 998 -21.38 -9.21 3.45
C ASN A 998 -22.52 -8.89 2.46
N LYS A 999 -23.75 -9.24 2.82
CA LYS A 999 -24.97 -9.13 1.98
C LYS A 999 -25.22 -7.72 1.40
N ASN A 1000 -24.67 -6.69 2.02
CA ASN A 1000 -24.89 -5.29 1.66
C ASN A 1000 -23.96 -4.77 0.55
N VAL A 1001 -22.98 -5.57 0.09
CA VAL A 1001 -22.13 -5.22 -1.06
C VAL A 1001 -22.93 -5.32 -2.36
N ILE A 1002 -22.98 -4.22 -3.11
CA ILE A 1002 -23.66 -4.12 -4.41
C ILE A 1002 -22.68 -3.97 -5.59
N THR A 1003 -21.48 -3.42 -5.35
CA THR A 1003 -20.53 -3.11 -6.43
C THR A 1003 -19.08 -3.11 -5.94
N VAL A 1004 -18.16 -3.52 -6.82
CA VAL A 1004 -16.70 -3.39 -6.65
C VAL A 1004 -16.12 -2.60 -7.83
N LEU A 1005 -15.23 -1.65 -7.55
CA LEU A 1005 -14.58 -0.76 -8.52
C LEU A 1005 -13.04 -0.90 -8.45
N CYS A 1006 -12.36 -0.98 -9.59
CA CYS A 1006 -10.90 -1.14 -9.68
C CYS A 1006 -10.26 -0.51 -10.94
N GLY A 1007 -8.95 -0.28 -10.88
CA GLY A 1007 -8.11 0.27 -11.96
C GLY A 1007 -6.94 -0.66 -12.26
N HIS A 1008 -5.71 -0.12 -12.35
CA HIS A 1008 -4.44 -0.84 -12.54
C HIS A 1008 -4.24 -1.51 -13.93
N ASN A 1009 -5.29 -2.12 -14.48
CA ASN A 1009 -5.26 -2.84 -15.76
C ASN A 1009 -6.04 -2.06 -16.84
N SER A 1010 -5.38 -1.70 -17.96
CA SER A 1010 -5.87 -0.76 -18.98
C SER A 1010 -7.07 -1.21 -19.81
N ASN A 1011 -8.24 -1.26 -19.19
CA ASN A 1011 -9.47 -1.68 -19.83
C ASN A 1011 -10.72 -1.03 -19.21
N THR A 1012 -11.86 -1.14 -19.91
CA THR A 1012 -13.19 -1.03 -19.28
C THR A 1012 -13.89 -2.38 -19.37
N LEU A 1013 -14.29 -2.96 -18.25
CA LEU A 1013 -14.98 -4.25 -18.16
C LEU A 1013 -15.96 -4.27 -16.97
N CYS A 1014 -17.00 -5.11 -17.05
CA CYS A 1014 -17.93 -5.37 -15.96
C CYS A 1014 -18.34 -6.85 -15.90
N ASN A 1015 -18.12 -7.49 -14.76
CA ASN A 1015 -18.64 -8.82 -14.44
C ASN A 1015 -19.84 -8.71 -13.50
N VAL A 1016 -20.68 -9.76 -13.49
CA VAL A 1016 -21.81 -9.88 -12.57
C VAL A 1016 -21.79 -11.29 -11.97
N ASP A 1017 -21.69 -11.38 -10.64
CA ASP A 1017 -21.88 -12.62 -9.91
C ASP A 1017 -23.24 -12.59 -9.20
N GLY A 1018 -24.06 -13.61 -9.45
CA GLY A 1018 -25.22 -13.89 -8.62
C GLY A 1018 -24.77 -14.59 -7.34
N ILE A 1019 -25.19 -14.09 -6.19
CA ILE A 1019 -24.89 -14.67 -4.88
C ILE A 1019 -26.18 -15.17 -4.24
N ASP A 1020 -26.20 -16.46 -3.96
CA ASP A 1020 -27.11 -17.09 -2.99
C ASP A 1020 -26.50 -16.89 -1.59
N ASP A 1021 -27.02 -15.95 -0.81
CA ASP A 1021 -26.54 -15.68 0.55
C ASP A 1021 -27.26 -16.55 1.60
N ASN A 1022 -28.11 -17.51 1.19
CA ASN A 1022 -28.97 -18.29 2.09
C ASN A 1022 -28.82 -19.82 1.93
N ASN A 1023 -28.33 -20.28 0.76
CA ASN A 1023 -28.08 -21.65 0.30
C ASN A 1023 -29.35 -22.47 -0.03
N ASP A 1024 -30.44 -21.83 -0.48
CA ASP A 1024 -31.65 -22.51 -0.99
C ASP A 1024 -31.60 -22.83 -2.50
N GLY A 1025 -30.60 -22.33 -3.23
CA GLY A 1025 -30.41 -22.52 -4.66
C GLY A 1025 -30.91 -21.37 -5.54
N ASN A 1026 -31.46 -20.30 -4.97
CA ASN A 1026 -31.86 -19.09 -5.67
C ASN A 1026 -30.85 -17.94 -5.43
N ILE A 1027 -30.76 -17.01 -6.38
CA ILE A 1027 -29.88 -15.84 -6.25
C ILE A 1027 -30.60 -14.75 -5.43
N ASP A 1028 -30.09 -14.48 -4.22
CA ASP A 1028 -30.56 -13.38 -3.35
C ASP A 1028 -30.22 -12.00 -3.93
N ARG A 1029 -29.01 -11.85 -4.52
CA ARG A 1029 -28.50 -10.58 -5.06
C ARG A 1029 -27.48 -10.77 -6.18
N ASN A 1030 -27.31 -9.75 -7.01
CA ASN A 1030 -26.19 -9.63 -7.95
C ASN A 1030 -25.12 -8.66 -7.39
N VAL A 1031 -23.83 -8.97 -7.61
CA VAL A 1031 -22.72 -8.03 -7.37
C VAL A 1031 -21.97 -7.72 -8.65
N TYR A 1032 -21.98 -6.44 -9.01
CA TYR A 1032 -21.29 -5.90 -10.17
C TYR A 1032 -19.81 -5.63 -9.83
N GLN A 1033 -18.88 -6.07 -10.67
CA GLN A 1033 -17.44 -5.87 -10.47
C GLN A 1033 -16.87 -5.21 -11.71
N ILE A 1034 -16.28 -4.02 -11.55
CA ILE A 1034 -16.07 -3.08 -12.65
C ILE A 1034 -14.62 -2.61 -12.65
N LEU A 1035 -14.02 -2.65 -13.83
CA LEU A 1035 -12.69 -2.14 -14.14
C LEU A 1035 -12.87 -0.90 -15.03
N CYS A 1036 -12.25 0.22 -14.67
CA CYS A 1036 -12.19 1.43 -15.49
C CYS A 1036 -10.80 2.06 -15.38
N ASP A 1037 -9.93 1.75 -16.33
CA ASP A 1037 -8.64 2.41 -16.51
C ASP A 1037 -8.42 2.78 -17.99
N TYR A 1038 -8.11 4.06 -18.21
CA TYR A 1038 -7.95 4.68 -19.53
C TYR A 1038 -6.48 5.01 -19.85
N GLN A 1039 -5.51 4.67 -18.99
CA GLN A 1039 -4.12 5.17 -19.10
C GLN A 1039 -3.48 4.86 -20.45
N SER A 1040 -3.86 3.76 -21.11
CA SER A 1040 -3.47 3.35 -22.48
C SER A 1040 -3.78 4.35 -23.61
N GLY A 1041 -4.52 5.44 -23.35
CA GLY A 1041 -4.55 6.64 -24.19
C GLY A 1041 -3.20 7.39 -24.19
N GLN A 1042 -3.23 8.70 -24.34
CA GLN A 1042 -2.05 9.55 -24.12
C GLN A 1042 -1.77 9.76 -22.62
N GLY A 1043 -1.72 8.68 -21.83
CA GLY A 1043 -1.78 8.72 -20.37
C GLY A 1043 -3.17 9.15 -19.90
N GLY A 1044 -4.22 8.43 -20.32
CA GLY A 1044 -5.60 8.63 -19.84
C GLY A 1044 -6.49 9.61 -20.61
N ASP A 1045 -5.89 10.58 -21.34
CA ASP A 1045 -6.61 11.60 -22.15
C ASP A 1045 -7.74 12.38 -21.43
N GLY A 1046 -7.70 12.41 -20.10
CA GLY A 1046 -8.66 13.10 -19.25
C GLY A 1046 -9.96 12.35 -18.96
N PHE A 1047 -10.08 11.07 -19.34
CA PHE A 1047 -11.30 10.31 -19.14
C PHE A 1047 -11.58 9.95 -17.66
N ILE A 1048 -12.85 10.05 -17.30
CA ILE A 1048 -13.46 9.69 -16.01
C ILE A 1048 -14.77 8.95 -16.27
N THR A 1049 -15.22 8.14 -15.30
CA THR A 1049 -16.50 7.41 -15.36
C THR A 1049 -17.55 8.11 -14.51
N LEU A 1050 -18.66 8.50 -15.11
CA LEU A 1050 -19.83 9.04 -14.41
C LEU A 1050 -20.74 7.88 -14.01
N LEU A 1051 -21.03 7.72 -12.72
CA LEU A 1051 -22.00 6.75 -12.19
C LEU A 1051 -23.32 7.50 -11.96
N GLN A 1052 -24.24 7.45 -12.93
CA GLN A 1052 -25.52 8.16 -12.89
C GLN A 1052 -26.61 7.24 -12.32
N PHE A 1053 -26.93 7.44 -11.04
CA PHE A 1053 -27.95 6.70 -10.30
C PHE A 1053 -29.36 7.17 -10.71
N ASP A 1054 -30.28 6.21 -10.85
CA ASP A 1054 -31.69 6.42 -11.19
C ASP A 1054 -32.55 5.59 -10.23
N THR A 1055 -33.08 6.24 -9.20
CA THR A 1055 -33.77 5.59 -8.08
C THR A 1055 -35.22 5.27 -8.37
N GLU A 1056 -35.81 5.92 -9.38
CA GLU A 1056 -37.10 5.53 -9.97
C GLU A 1056 -37.00 4.16 -10.65
N ASN A 1057 -35.94 3.94 -11.43
CA ASN A 1057 -35.80 2.78 -12.31
C ASN A 1057 -34.88 1.68 -11.75
N ASN A 1058 -34.40 1.82 -10.50
CA ASN A 1058 -33.47 0.88 -9.86
C ASN A 1058 -32.18 0.62 -10.68
N LYS A 1059 -31.57 1.70 -11.19
CA LYS A 1059 -30.43 1.60 -12.10
C LYS A 1059 -29.25 2.48 -11.71
N ILE A 1060 -28.04 2.01 -12.02
CA ILE A 1060 -26.82 2.82 -12.02
C ILE A 1060 -26.26 2.79 -13.44
N ASN A 1061 -26.19 3.94 -14.10
CA ASN A 1061 -25.75 4.05 -15.49
C ASN A 1061 -24.33 4.61 -15.53
N LEU A 1062 -23.36 3.78 -15.89
CA LEU A 1062 -21.97 4.18 -16.07
C LEU A 1062 -21.78 4.77 -17.46
N LYS A 1063 -21.09 5.92 -17.58
CA LYS A 1063 -20.66 6.50 -18.86
C LYS A 1063 -19.27 7.11 -18.75
N SER A 1064 -18.38 6.83 -19.69
CA SER A 1064 -17.08 7.52 -19.73
C SER A 1064 -17.12 8.87 -20.44
N TYR A 1065 -16.46 9.87 -19.88
CA TYR A 1065 -16.38 11.24 -20.39
C TYR A 1065 -15.01 11.84 -20.10
N SER A 1066 -14.44 12.60 -21.05
CA SER A 1066 -13.24 13.40 -20.83
C SER A 1066 -13.59 14.88 -20.82
N PRO A 1067 -13.47 15.59 -19.67
CA PRO A 1067 -13.56 17.04 -19.62
C PRO A 1067 -12.46 17.75 -20.42
N TYR A 1068 -11.30 17.12 -20.59
CA TYR A 1068 -10.16 17.67 -21.34
C TYR A 1068 -10.41 17.70 -22.85
N LEU A 1069 -11.05 16.65 -23.39
CA LEU A 1069 -11.40 16.54 -24.81
C LEU A 1069 -12.86 16.97 -25.10
N ASN A 1070 -13.67 17.19 -24.08
CA ASN A 1070 -15.13 17.31 -24.14
C ASN A 1070 -15.79 16.17 -24.96
N LYS A 1071 -15.39 14.92 -24.67
CA LYS A 1071 -15.78 13.72 -25.43
C LYS A 1071 -16.36 12.64 -24.52
N TYR A 1072 -17.51 12.09 -24.90
CA TYR A 1072 -18.05 10.84 -24.34
C TYR A 1072 -17.48 9.61 -25.03
N ASN A 1073 -17.36 8.51 -24.28
CA ASN A 1073 -16.77 7.22 -24.66
C ASN A 1073 -15.28 7.33 -25.02
N PHE A 1074 -14.39 6.59 -24.37
CA PHE A 1074 -13.00 6.44 -24.77
C PHE A 1074 -12.93 5.49 -25.97
N TYR A 1075 -13.52 4.30 -25.81
CA TYR A 1075 -13.71 3.32 -26.88
C TYR A 1075 -14.80 3.78 -27.87
N ASP A 1076 -14.68 3.34 -29.13
CA ASP A 1076 -15.71 3.56 -30.15
C ASP A 1076 -16.92 2.64 -29.90
N PRO A 1077 -18.13 3.17 -29.58
CA PRO A 1077 -19.30 2.35 -29.27
C PRO A 1077 -19.84 1.57 -30.47
N ALA A 1078 -19.48 1.94 -31.71
CA ALA A 1078 -19.82 1.15 -32.90
C ALA A 1078 -18.94 -0.10 -33.07
N LYS A 1079 -17.79 -0.14 -32.38
CA LYS A 1079 -16.83 -1.26 -32.40
C LYS A 1079 -16.80 -2.04 -31.08
N TYR A 1080 -17.06 -1.36 -29.97
CA TYR A 1080 -17.11 -1.89 -28.61
C TYR A 1080 -18.40 -1.43 -27.92
N PRO A 1081 -19.57 -1.97 -28.31
CA PRO A 1081 -20.85 -1.62 -27.69
C PRO A 1081 -20.82 -1.90 -26.19
N GLU A 1082 -21.57 -1.10 -25.43
CA GLU A 1082 -21.71 -1.15 -23.95
C GLU A 1082 -20.42 -0.95 -23.13
N LYS A 1083 -19.23 -1.11 -23.72
CA LYS A 1083 -17.94 -1.12 -23.01
C LYS A 1083 -17.68 0.11 -22.13
N ASP A 1084 -18.07 1.30 -22.57
CA ASP A 1084 -17.98 2.55 -21.81
C ASP A 1084 -19.35 3.11 -21.39
N SER A 1085 -20.43 2.32 -21.55
CA SER A 1085 -21.82 2.74 -21.32
C SER A 1085 -22.66 1.57 -20.81
N ILE A 1086 -22.63 1.33 -19.50
CA ILE A 1086 -23.18 0.13 -18.84
C ILE A 1086 -24.36 0.51 -17.93
N SER A 1087 -25.43 -0.29 -17.91
CA SER A 1087 -26.53 -0.17 -16.94
C SER A 1087 -26.47 -1.32 -15.94
N LEU A 1088 -26.32 -1.00 -14.65
CA LEU A 1088 -26.43 -1.97 -13.55
C LEU A 1088 -27.87 -1.94 -13.02
N ASP A 1089 -28.44 -3.11 -12.75
CA ASP A 1089 -29.76 -3.25 -12.11
C ASP A 1089 -29.58 -3.46 -10.61
N VAL A 1090 -29.83 -2.41 -9.83
CA VAL A 1090 -29.56 -2.34 -8.40
C VAL A 1090 -30.79 -1.78 -7.70
N ASN A 1091 -31.34 -2.49 -6.71
CA ASN A 1091 -32.47 -1.99 -5.93
C ASN A 1091 -32.08 -0.68 -5.22
N LEU A 1092 -32.63 0.44 -5.70
CA LEU A 1092 -32.41 1.80 -5.20
C LEU A 1092 -33.71 2.43 -4.65
N GLN A 1093 -34.75 1.62 -4.37
CA GLN A 1093 -36.01 2.14 -3.83
C GLN A 1093 -35.79 2.87 -2.50
N SER A 1094 -36.51 3.98 -2.33
CA SER A 1094 -36.56 4.73 -1.07
C SER A 1094 -37.38 3.95 -0.05
N GLU A 1095 -36.84 3.79 1.16
CA GLU A 1095 -37.63 3.34 2.31
C GLU A 1095 -38.32 4.56 2.94
N ASN A 1096 -39.63 4.46 3.24
CA ASN A 1096 -40.40 5.53 3.89
C ASN A 1096 -39.86 5.85 5.30
N ARG A 1097 -39.84 7.13 5.68
CA ARG A 1097 -39.49 7.61 7.03
C ARG A 1097 -40.75 8.00 7.80
N LEU A 1098 -40.74 7.85 9.12
CA LEU A 1098 -41.84 8.16 10.04
C LEU A 1098 -41.32 8.60 11.41
N VAL A 1099 -41.77 9.76 11.89
CA VAL A 1099 -41.77 10.11 13.32
C VAL A 1099 -43.22 10.13 13.79
N ALA A 1100 -43.56 9.26 14.75
CA ALA A 1100 -44.87 9.25 15.38
C ALA A 1100 -44.71 9.41 16.89
N THR A 1101 -45.07 10.59 17.40
CA THR A 1101 -45.01 10.91 18.84
C THR A 1101 -46.29 10.44 19.52
N ASP A 1102 -46.15 9.71 20.63
CA ASP A 1102 -47.21 9.43 21.61
C ASP A 1102 -47.15 10.44 22.76
N SER A 1103 -45.95 10.84 23.21
CA SER A 1103 -45.86 11.88 24.25
C SER A 1103 -44.53 12.65 24.29
N ILE A 1104 -44.62 13.90 24.77
CA ILE A 1104 -43.46 14.75 25.07
C ILE A 1104 -43.66 15.50 26.41
N GLU A 1105 -42.68 15.39 27.30
CA GLU A 1105 -42.61 16.17 28.54
C GLU A 1105 -41.21 16.73 28.80
N ALA A 1106 -41.14 17.80 29.59
CA ALA A 1106 -39.90 18.41 30.05
C ALA A 1106 -39.94 18.72 31.55
N ASN A 1107 -38.96 18.19 32.28
CA ASN A 1107 -38.82 18.25 33.73
C ASN A 1107 -37.61 19.14 34.09
N VAL A 1108 -37.86 20.32 34.66
CA VAL A 1108 -36.81 21.27 35.08
C VAL A 1108 -36.46 21.07 36.55
N TYR A 1109 -35.22 20.64 36.80
CA TYR A 1109 -34.61 20.50 38.11
C TYR A 1109 -33.80 21.76 38.41
N THR A 1110 -34.39 22.71 39.15
CA THR A 1110 -33.74 24.00 39.50
C THR A 1110 -32.77 23.85 40.67
N LYS A 1111 -31.93 24.86 40.89
CA LYS A 1111 -31.09 24.96 42.11
C LYS A 1111 -31.75 25.74 43.25
N ASN A 1112 -32.99 26.19 43.08
CA ASN A 1112 -33.70 27.04 44.03
C ASN A 1112 -34.08 26.19 45.25
N MET A 1113 -33.18 26.12 46.23
CA MET A 1113 -33.32 25.27 47.42
C MET A 1113 -34.44 25.79 48.32
N ILE A 1114 -35.44 24.95 48.56
CA ILE A 1114 -36.56 25.22 49.47
C ILE A 1114 -36.09 25.02 50.92
N THR A 1115 -35.42 23.90 51.20
CA THR A 1115 -34.88 23.57 52.53
C THR A 1115 -33.84 22.44 52.44
N SER A 1116 -33.04 22.23 53.49
CA SER A 1116 -32.18 21.04 53.60
C SER A 1116 -31.99 20.55 55.04
N PHE A 1117 -31.82 19.25 55.18
CA PHE A 1117 -31.66 18.51 56.43
C PHE A 1117 -30.35 17.73 56.39
N LYS A 1118 -29.54 17.81 57.46
CA LYS A 1118 -28.24 17.13 57.56
C LYS A 1118 -28.31 15.93 58.51
N ASN A 1119 -27.41 14.97 58.34
CA ASN A 1119 -27.23 13.80 59.19
C ASN A 1119 -28.47 12.87 59.32
N VAL A 1120 -29.35 12.88 58.32
CA VAL A 1120 -30.58 12.06 58.28
C VAL A 1120 -30.21 10.57 58.26
N LYS A 1121 -30.85 9.75 59.09
CA LYS A 1121 -30.63 8.28 59.09
C LYS A 1121 -31.31 7.64 57.88
N SER A 1122 -30.71 6.60 57.30
CA SER A 1122 -31.40 5.70 56.37
C SER A 1122 -32.73 5.20 56.95
N GLY A 1123 -33.78 5.16 56.12
CA GLY A 1123 -35.15 4.78 56.50
C GLY A 1123 -36.01 5.92 57.06
N SER A 1124 -35.45 7.11 57.31
CA SER A 1124 -36.17 8.21 57.98
C SER A 1124 -37.24 8.88 57.13
N ILE A 1125 -38.30 9.24 57.85
CA ILE A 1125 -39.28 10.32 57.67
C ILE A 1125 -38.73 11.76 57.59
N VAL A 1126 -38.45 12.37 56.44
CA VAL A 1126 -38.21 13.84 56.39
C VAL A 1126 -39.52 14.55 56.10
N LYS A 1127 -39.95 15.44 57.00
CA LYS A 1127 -41.17 16.25 56.84
C LYS A 1127 -40.84 17.73 56.68
N THR A 1128 -41.55 18.41 55.79
CA THR A 1128 -41.52 19.87 55.67
C THR A 1128 -42.86 20.37 55.13
N ASN A 1129 -43.14 21.67 55.26
CA ASN A 1129 -44.31 22.30 54.69
C ASN A 1129 -43.85 23.19 53.52
N ILE A 1130 -44.37 22.94 52.33
CA ILE A 1130 -44.17 23.73 51.12
C ILE A 1130 -45.48 24.50 50.91
N LYS A 1131 -45.39 25.79 50.60
CA LYS A 1131 -46.59 26.60 50.30
C LYS A 1131 -46.41 27.31 48.98
N SER A 1132 -47.38 27.15 48.08
CA SER A 1132 -47.56 28.13 47.02
C SER A 1132 -47.90 29.51 47.58
N ALA A 1133 -47.39 30.55 46.90
CA ALA A 1133 -47.79 31.94 47.10
C ALA A 1133 -48.88 32.37 46.09
N SER A 1134 -49.41 31.44 45.28
CA SER A 1134 -50.42 31.67 44.25
C SER A 1134 -51.42 30.51 44.19
N SER A 1135 -52.37 30.58 43.26
CA SER A 1135 -53.30 29.48 42.94
C SER A 1135 -52.66 28.32 42.18
N ASN A 1136 -51.38 28.44 41.77
CA ASN A 1136 -50.70 27.43 40.97
C ASN A 1136 -49.93 26.47 41.88
N ALA A 1137 -49.96 25.17 41.57
CA ALA A 1137 -49.29 24.15 42.35
C ALA A 1137 -47.75 24.23 42.22
N VAL A 1138 -47.05 24.15 43.36
CA VAL A 1138 -45.59 24.04 43.41
C VAL A 1138 -45.16 22.62 43.04
N TYR A 1139 -44.25 22.53 42.09
CA TYR A 1139 -43.48 21.32 41.81
C TYR A 1139 -42.13 21.39 42.53
N TYR A 1140 -41.66 20.27 43.05
CA TYR A 1140 -40.39 20.16 43.77
C TYR A 1140 -39.75 18.80 43.57
N TYR A 1141 -38.44 18.70 43.83
CA TYR A 1141 -37.73 17.43 43.87
C TYR A 1141 -36.77 17.38 45.06
N VAL A 1142 -36.31 16.18 45.39
CA VAL A 1142 -35.49 15.93 46.58
C VAL A 1142 -34.22 15.20 46.20
N VAL A 1143 -33.09 15.66 46.72
CA VAL A 1143 -31.77 15.06 46.53
C VAL A 1143 -31.29 14.45 47.84
N ALA A 1144 -30.79 13.21 47.79
CA ALA A 1144 -30.06 12.56 48.87
C ALA A 1144 -28.58 12.42 48.49
N GLU A 1145 -27.69 12.88 49.38
CA GLU A 1145 -26.23 12.88 49.21
C GLU A 1145 -25.57 12.33 50.50
N ASP A 1146 -24.65 11.38 50.37
CA ASP A 1146 -23.81 10.91 51.49
C ASP A 1146 -22.46 11.66 51.57
N LYS A 1147 -21.48 11.09 52.30
CA LYS A 1147 -20.15 11.67 52.55
C LYS A 1147 -19.00 11.01 51.77
N TYR A 1148 -19.23 9.87 51.11
CA TYR A 1148 -18.24 9.15 50.30
C TYR A 1148 -18.38 9.48 48.81
N GLY A 1149 -19.56 9.96 48.39
CA GLY A 1149 -19.82 10.55 47.09
C GLY A 1149 -21.00 9.95 46.33
N GLY A 1150 -21.80 9.09 46.97
CA GLY A 1150 -23.05 8.62 46.39
C GLY A 1150 -24.13 9.70 46.42
N ARG A 1151 -25.02 9.65 45.43
CA ARG A 1151 -26.06 10.65 45.23
C ARG A 1151 -27.23 10.08 44.45
N SER A 1152 -28.44 10.41 44.88
CA SER A 1152 -29.65 10.24 44.06
C SER A 1152 -30.59 11.43 44.17
N GLN A 1153 -31.56 11.46 43.26
CA GLN A 1153 -32.64 12.43 43.22
C GLN A 1153 -33.97 11.71 43.03
N SER A 1154 -35.06 12.30 43.51
CA SER A 1154 -36.41 11.84 43.24
C SER A 1154 -36.85 12.24 41.83
N GLU A 1155 -37.98 11.68 41.41
CA GLU A 1155 -38.87 12.31 40.43
C GLU A 1155 -39.33 13.70 40.90
N ILE A 1156 -39.97 14.46 40.01
CA ILE A 1156 -40.66 15.70 40.38
C ILE A 1156 -41.99 15.36 41.05
N PHE A 1157 -42.14 15.79 42.30
CA PHE A 1157 -43.40 15.74 43.02
C PHE A 1157 -44.18 17.05 42.84
N LYS A 1158 -45.50 16.94 42.81
CA LYS A 1158 -46.43 18.04 43.11
C LYS A 1158 -46.62 18.11 44.64
N GLU A 1159 -46.81 19.31 45.20
CA GLU A 1159 -47.18 19.50 46.62
C GLU A 1159 -48.42 18.66 47.00
#